data_AF-A9DDP7-F1
#
_entry.id   AF-A9DDP7-F1
#
_cell.length_a   1.000
_cell.length_b   1.000
_cell.length_c   1.000
_cell.angle_alpha   90.00
_cell.angle_beta   90.00
_cell.angle_gamma   90.00
#
_symmetry.space_group_name_H-M   'P 1'
#
loop_
_entity.id
_entity.type
_entity.pdbx_description
1 polymer ?
#
loop_
_entity_poly.entity_id
_entity_poly.type
_entity_poly.pdbx_seq_one_letter_code
_entity_poly.pdbx_strand_id
1 'polypeptide(L)'
;MTTTYLNYNLVAQDLKAEMNRVSQQTQVSRETAYFKENIGKVRSAEEFVGDYRLYSYAMKAHGLEDMIYAEAFMLKVLESDLSDSDSYANRLTDSRYRDFAAAFQFEDGSKVPMSVNQIDEAIGLYDETVASLDDKISGEVNYYNAMAGLVENVDQFLADPRLFDFITQSYGIDGSTVDRTFLRGILASDPDDPNSYLNTNLIANRTSSETTLSTAQPILNDIAARQSEVDDKATMVAYGEGIVSIQAAIDEALVRQSEPGADVASIQTEIDVLTDGLHTTYRNFIELAMIDFREEESALIADGLENSPEMTALRNKIDVWTADTDARWTISTSLNEIVELEASKTQEGADLAAIQSQIDALRVTITGAEANLTLTTSDIDDAVAAKDVAIAAYTDLPELGDDTNQLAAQLNTDVAAARNYINATDKYLALAYAYNFNDDGTVPAGGFQTEAELEATTELYVTSQDRLTLTGAMLNDDYFRETIGSFTTAEEMMEDERIVSYLKSAFNLDTYLTVVTSTLENAITSPATDADLEDETNYLVAFHKGKPYFDDLVALSRAFNFEEDGTLPDGLQPVDAENQSVLSSRYFSGYDDADEAADQEAIRRMQIDLVGLNTEGATVEDLFNSSAVYSFAMQAAELDPNEIPQRIMRKVLTSDLQDPNSYVYTLKDERYVKFANLFNFDSEGVATAPLTAQDQARMDDISRDYIVQKTRFLTGEEAATARSDAEAEASYYQRTVSNIETLDQLLGNRRLIDFALTAKGIDPETVSNDELQLLFRSDLDDPDSYANTVSDFRLTEVVTSFNFDEAGKLMQRDAAEISSRGDLYETMNLYLRQTIELERGEEDNGVRLALYFERMAPTITSVYDILGDTALYEVFKTIFSLPDEISGMSVDSQAALLEDRMDMADLADPEKLKKLVERFTIMYDLENSSSSPTAAEVILGGSSSAGISFDMLLSLSQLGR
;
A
#
# COMPACT_ATOMS: atom_id res chain seq x y z
N MET A 1 49.95 55.31 -3.84
CA MET A 1 49.06 54.39 -3.11
C MET A 1 48.26 53.69 -4.19
N THR A 2 48.35 52.36 -4.28
CA THR A 2 47.38 51.59 -5.07
C THR A 2 46.01 51.74 -4.40
N THR A 3 44.95 51.87 -5.18
CA THR A 3 43.59 52.00 -4.66
C THR A 3 43.06 50.63 -4.22
N THR A 4 42.13 50.60 -3.26
CA THR A 4 41.46 49.36 -2.81
C THR A 4 40.92 48.59 -4.02
N TYR A 5 40.32 49.29 -4.99
CA TYR A 5 39.78 48.69 -6.21
C TYR A 5 40.83 47.95 -7.03
N LEU A 6 42.04 48.50 -7.18
CA LEU A 6 43.09 47.87 -7.99
C LEU A 6 43.58 46.58 -7.31
N ASN A 7 43.74 46.60 -5.99
CA ASN A 7 44.14 45.43 -5.22
C ASN A 7 43.06 44.34 -5.24
N TYR A 8 41.79 44.71 -5.07
CA TYR A 8 40.64 43.81 -5.24
C TYR A 8 40.62 43.20 -6.64
N ASN A 9 40.68 44.03 -7.69
CA ASN A 9 40.55 43.56 -9.07
C ASN A 9 41.74 42.68 -9.50
N LEU A 10 42.95 42.87 -8.95
CA LEU A 10 44.08 41.98 -9.18
C LEU A 10 43.83 40.56 -8.64
N VAL A 11 43.12 40.45 -7.51
CA VAL A 11 42.76 39.16 -6.91
C VAL A 11 41.53 38.58 -7.60
N ALA A 12 40.48 39.38 -7.83
CA ALA A 12 39.23 38.93 -8.41
C ALA A 12 39.37 38.51 -9.89
N GLN A 13 40.23 39.17 -10.69
CA GLN A 13 40.43 38.79 -12.09
C GLN A 13 41.12 37.43 -12.28
N ASP A 14 41.96 37.01 -11.33
CA ASP A 14 42.68 35.74 -11.40
C ASP A 14 42.71 35.06 -10.03
N LEU A 15 41.52 34.88 -9.46
CA LEU A 15 41.32 34.26 -8.14
C LEU A 15 41.97 32.87 -8.10
N LYS A 16 41.94 32.16 -9.21
CA LYS A 16 42.57 30.85 -9.37
C LYS A 16 44.09 30.90 -9.26
N ALA A 17 44.78 31.84 -9.92
CA ALA A 17 46.23 31.98 -9.74
C ALA A 17 46.59 32.30 -8.28
N GLU A 18 45.76 33.08 -7.60
CA GLU A 18 45.94 33.34 -6.16
C GLU A 18 45.67 32.11 -5.30
N MET A 19 44.62 31.32 -5.56
CA MET A 19 44.37 30.04 -4.88
C MET A 19 45.52 29.05 -5.10
N ASN A 20 46.08 28.99 -6.31
CA ASN A 20 47.26 28.17 -6.62
C ASN A 20 48.50 28.67 -5.87
N ARG A 21 48.70 29.98 -5.75
CA ARG A 21 49.80 30.55 -4.97
C ARG A 21 49.63 30.25 -3.47
N VAL A 22 48.42 30.43 -2.93
CA VAL A 22 48.10 30.22 -1.52
C VAL A 22 48.16 28.74 -1.15
N SER A 23 47.64 27.84 -1.98
CA SER A 23 47.72 26.39 -1.76
C SER A 23 49.16 25.87 -1.72
N GLN A 24 50.09 26.49 -2.45
CA GLN A 24 51.52 26.15 -2.41
C GLN A 24 52.26 26.70 -1.18
N GLN A 25 51.62 27.54 -0.36
CA GLN A 25 52.24 28.00 0.87
C GLN A 25 52.43 26.83 1.83
N THR A 26 53.59 26.78 2.49
CA THR A 26 53.97 25.63 3.32
C THR A 26 52.97 25.33 4.43
N GLN A 27 52.37 26.34 5.04
CA GLN A 27 51.37 26.12 6.10
C GLN A 27 50.06 25.60 5.52
N VAL A 28 49.49 26.30 4.53
CA VAL A 28 48.24 25.92 3.85
C VAL A 28 48.34 24.49 3.30
N SER A 29 49.38 24.19 2.52
CA SER A 29 49.60 22.84 1.97
C SER A 29 49.64 21.76 3.05
N ARG A 30 50.25 22.03 4.22
CA ARG A 30 50.31 21.07 5.34
C ARG A 30 49.00 20.90 6.08
N GLU A 31 48.17 21.93 6.16
CA GLU A 31 46.85 21.84 6.76
C GLU A 31 45.87 21.14 5.81
N THR A 32 45.86 21.51 4.53
CA THR A 32 45.06 20.86 3.49
C THR A 32 45.42 19.38 3.33
N ALA A 33 46.72 19.03 3.31
CA ALA A 33 47.14 17.64 3.27
C ALA A 33 46.68 16.85 4.51
N TYR A 34 46.79 17.46 5.70
CA TYR A 34 46.32 16.81 6.93
C TYR A 34 44.81 16.58 6.90
N PHE A 35 44.03 17.56 6.43
CA PHE A 35 42.58 17.44 6.27
C PHE A 35 42.24 16.30 5.30
N LYS A 36 42.78 16.34 4.09
CA LYS A 36 42.56 15.31 3.05
C LYS A 36 42.95 13.90 3.49
N GLU A 37 44.05 13.74 4.21
CA GLU A 37 44.53 12.42 4.66
C GLU A 37 43.77 11.84 5.86
N ASN A 38 43.05 12.66 6.63
CA ASN A 38 42.49 12.22 7.92
C ASN A 38 40.97 12.40 8.06
N ILE A 39 40.33 13.28 7.29
CA ILE A 39 38.88 13.49 7.41
C ILE A 39 38.07 12.22 7.13
N GLY A 40 38.46 11.44 6.13
CA GLY A 40 37.82 10.15 5.81
C GLY A 40 38.06 9.04 6.84
N LYS A 41 38.85 9.28 7.90
CA LYS A 41 39.06 8.34 9.02
C LYS A 41 38.15 8.61 10.22
N VAL A 42 37.50 9.77 10.25
CA VAL A 42 36.65 10.20 11.36
C VAL A 42 35.30 9.49 11.28
N ARG A 43 34.75 9.08 12.42
CA ARG A 43 33.54 8.25 12.51
C ARG A 43 32.43 8.82 13.38
N SER A 44 32.69 9.85 14.19
CA SER A 44 31.67 10.51 15.01
C SER A 44 31.91 12.01 15.12
N ALA A 45 30.84 12.76 15.45
CA ALA A 45 30.91 14.20 15.62
C ALA A 45 31.89 14.58 16.76
N GLU A 46 31.95 13.77 17.83
CA GLU A 46 32.90 13.97 18.92
C GLU A 46 34.34 13.70 18.52
N GLU A 47 34.59 12.71 17.66
CA GLU A 47 35.93 12.48 17.11
C GLU A 47 36.35 13.66 16.23
N PHE A 48 35.44 14.17 15.40
CA PHE A 48 35.71 15.30 14.52
C PHE A 48 36.04 16.57 15.30
N VAL A 49 35.17 16.97 16.23
CA VAL A 49 35.37 18.14 17.09
C VAL A 49 36.57 17.94 18.01
N GLY A 50 36.86 16.71 18.41
CA GLY A 50 38.02 16.33 19.22
C GLY A 50 39.38 16.49 18.51
N ASP A 51 39.45 16.30 17.19
CA ASP A 51 40.63 16.67 16.40
C ASP A 51 40.59 18.16 16.05
N TYR A 52 41.14 18.98 16.94
CA TYR A 52 41.21 20.43 16.78
C TYR A 52 41.78 20.87 15.42
N ARG A 53 42.69 20.09 14.82
CA ARG A 53 43.32 20.47 13.54
C ARG A 53 42.37 20.24 12.36
N LEU A 54 41.59 19.16 12.36
CA LEU A 54 40.52 18.94 11.39
C LEU A 54 39.37 19.93 11.58
N TYR A 55 38.88 20.04 12.81
CA TYR A 55 37.75 20.89 13.13
C TYR A 55 38.03 22.38 12.88
N SER A 56 39.20 22.90 13.27
CA SER A 56 39.56 24.30 12.99
C SER A 56 39.76 24.58 11.50
N TYR A 57 40.24 23.61 10.71
CA TYR A 57 40.34 23.73 9.26
C TYR A 57 38.96 23.88 8.64
N ALA A 58 38.03 22.97 8.98
CA ALA A 58 36.65 23.01 8.49
C ALA A 58 35.93 24.28 8.94
N MET A 59 36.00 24.64 10.23
CA MET A 59 35.34 25.85 10.75
C MET A 59 35.84 27.10 10.04
N LYS A 60 37.15 27.19 9.77
CA LYS A 60 37.71 28.29 8.99
C LYS A 60 37.20 28.30 7.56
N ALA A 61 37.14 27.14 6.89
CA ALA A 61 36.62 27.04 5.53
C ALA A 61 35.20 27.61 5.43
N HIS A 62 34.31 27.24 6.36
CA HIS A 62 32.92 27.71 6.39
C HIS A 62 32.75 29.12 7.00
N GLY A 63 33.85 29.85 7.27
CA GLY A 63 33.80 31.22 7.82
C GLY A 63 33.33 31.29 9.28
N LEU A 64 33.41 30.19 10.02
CA LEU A 64 33.01 30.03 11.42
C LEU A 64 34.22 30.06 12.38
N GLU A 65 35.35 30.66 11.96
CA GLU A 65 36.61 30.64 12.72
C GLU A 65 36.49 31.25 14.13
N ASP A 66 35.68 32.30 14.28
CA ASP A 66 35.43 32.93 15.57
C ASP A 66 34.61 32.06 16.52
N MET A 67 33.92 31.04 15.99
CA MET A 67 33.03 30.14 16.73
C MET A 67 33.68 28.78 17.02
N ILE A 68 34.97 28.59 16.72
CA ILE A 68 35.71 27.35 17.01
C ILE A 68 35.62 26.97 18.49
N TYR A 69 35.57 27.93 19.41
CA TYR A 69 35.47 27.65 20.85
C TYR A 69 34.13 27.01 21.28
N ALA A 70 33.09 27.07 20.43
CA ALA A 70 31.73 26.65 20.74
C ALA A 70 31.50 25.15 20.45
N GLU A 71 32.40 24.27 20.88
CA GLU A 71 32.41 22.83 20.58
C GLU A 71 31.07 22.14 20.87
N ALA A 72 30.46 22.38 22.04
CA ALA A 72 29.18 21.78 22.41
C ALA A 72 27.98 22.28 21.57
N PHE A 73 28.08 23.48 21.01
CA PHE A 73 27.09 23.99 20.06
C PHE A 73 27.26 23.29 18.71
N MET A 74 28.50 23.17 18.24
CA MET A 74 28.79 22.50 16.97
C MET A 74 28.51 21.00 16.98
N LEU A 75 28.68 20.31 18.11
CA LEU A 75 28.24 18.91 18.25
C LEU A 75 26.75 18.77 17.93
N LYS A 76 25.89 19.63 18.48
CA LYS A 76 24.44 19.60 18.18
C LYS A 76 24.12 19.92 16.73
N VAL A 77 24.91 20.78 16.10
CA VAL A 77 24.77 21.11 14.68
C VAL A 77 25.08 19.89 13.83
N LEU A 78 26.17 19.18 14.13
CA LEU A 78 26.62 17.98 13.43
C LEU A 78 25.75 16.74 13.68
N GLU A 79 25.08 16.67 14.83
CA GLU A 79 24.12 15.62 15.20
C GLU A 79 22.69 15.90 14.70
N SER A 80 22.48 16.94 13.88
CA SER A 80 21.14 17.28 13.38
C SER A 80 20.78 16.49 12.12
N ASP A 81 19.60 15.87 12.11
CA ASP A 81 18.97 15.34 10.90
C ASP A 81 18.59 16.50 9.97
N LEU A 82 19.29 16.65 8.85
CA LEU A 82 19.02 17.74 7.90
C LEU A 82 17.78 17.51 7.04
N SER A 83 17.25 16.29 6.99
CA SER A 83 16.00 15.98 6.31
C SER A 83 14.77 16.42 7.12
N ASP A 84 14.89 16.49 8.45
CA ASP A 84 13.86 17.07 9.32
C ASP A 84 13.93 18.60 9.30
N SER A 85 12.89 19.24 8.73
CA SER A 85 12.75 20.69 8.67
C SER A 85 12.77 21.39 10.05
N ASP A 86 12.42 20.66 11.13
CA ASP A 86 12.40 21.17 12.51
C ASP A 86 13.71 20.88 13.28
N SER A 87 14.73 20.30 12.63
CA SER A 87 16.00 19.95 13.26
C SER A 87 16.78 21.17 13.75
N TYR A 88 17.73 20.92 14.67
CA TYR A 88 18.45 22.00 15.33
C TYR A 88 19.20 22.88 14.34
N ALA A 89 19.94 22.29 13.38
CA ALA A 89 20.64 23.02 12.34
C ALA A 89 19.68 23.77 11.38
N ASN A 90 18.55 23.17 10.98
CA ASN A 90 17.58 23.81 10.09
C ASN A 90 16.87 25.03 10.71
N ARG A 91 16.84 25.12 12.04
CA ARG A 91 16.23 26.23 12.79
C ARG A 91 17.18 27.39 13.07
N LEU A 92 18.48 27.26 12.77
CA LEU A 92 19.44 28.34 12.95
C LEU A 92 19.25 29.42 11.89
N THR A 93 19.35 30.69 12.30
CA THR A 93 19.22 31.84 11.39
C THR A 93 20.43 31.97 10.46
N ASP A 94 21.61 31.62 10.94
CA ASP A 94 22.85 31.67 10.17
C ASP A 94 23.02 30.35 9.40
N SER A 95 22.91 30.42 8.07
CA SER A 95 22.94 29.24 7.19
C SER A 95 24.27 28.48 7.27
N ARG A 96 25.37 29.15 7.61
CA ARG A 96 26.72 28.57 7.62
C ARG A 96 26.83 27.35 8.53
N TYR A 97 26.07 27.28 9.62
CA TYR A 97 26.06 26.12 10.51
C TYR A 97 25.43 24.89 9.86
N ARG A 98 24.36 25.12 9.12
CA ARG A 98 23.66 24.06 8.40
C ARG A 98 24.47 23.63 7.18
N ASP A 99 25.10 24.57 6.47
CA ASP A 99 26.02 24.26 5.36
C ASP A 99 27.25 23.47 5.90
N PHE A 100 27.70 23.76 7.12
CA PHE A 100 28.72 22.98 7.81
C PHE A 100 28.24 21.56 8.16
N ALA A 101 27.03 21.41 8.69
CA ALA A 101 26.44 20.09 8.96
C ALA A 101 26.24 19.27 7.67
N ALA A 102 25.84 19.93 6.58
CA ALA A 102 25.61 19.28 5.29
C ALA A 102 26.92 18.73 4.68
N ALA A 103 28.05 19.40 4.92
CA ALA A 103 29.37 18.97 4.47
C ALA A 103 29.99 17.85 5.35
N PHE A 104 29.54 17.72 6.60
CA PHE A 104 30.04 16.77 7.59
C PHE A 104 28.88 16.02 8.27
N GLN A 105 28.41 14.96 7.61
CA GLN A 105 27.25 14.19 8.04
C GLN A 105 27.70 12.99 8.89
N PHE A 106 27.18 12.92 10.12
CA PHE A 106 27.47 11.85 11.07
C PHE A 106 26.28 10.93 11.34
N GLU A 107 25.09 11.31 10.86
CA GLU A 107 23.99 10.37 10.72
C GLU A 107 24.19 9.57 9.42
N ASP A 108 24.13 8.25 9.55
CA ASP A 108 24.29 7.31 8.45
C ASP A 108 23.34 7.69 7.30
N GLY A 109 23.89 7.89 6.09
CA GLY A 109 23.14 7.57 4.88
C GLY A 109 22.68 6.12 5.05
N SER A 110 21.41 5.93 5.41
CA SER A 110 21.00 4.80 6.24
C SER A 110 21.45 3.48 5.62
N LYS A 111 22.27 2.69 6.33
CA LYS A 111 22.70 1.35 5.88
C LYS A 111 21.52 0.39 5.92
N VAL A 112 20.65 0.50 4.92
CA VAL A 112 19.40 -0.24 4.84
C VAL A 112 19.46 -1.28 3.72
N PRO A 113 18.93 -2.49 3.95
CA PRO A 113 18.81 -3.51 2.91
C PRO A 113 18.14 -3.02 1.64
N MET A 114 17.10 -2.17 1.73
CA MET A 114 16.44 -1.57 0.56
C MET A 114 16.27 -0.06 0.74
N SER A 115 16.72 0.72 -0.23
CA SER A 115 16.42 2.15 -0.33
C SER A 115 14.99 2.40 -0.84
N VAL A 116 14.49 3.63 -0.69
CA VAL A 116 13.16 4.01 -1.20
C VAL A 116 13.02 3.70 -2.69
N ASN A 117 14.05 3.95 -3.50
CA ASN A 117 14.02 3.68 -4.94
C ASN A 117 13.94 2.19 -5.25
N GLN A 118 14.67 1.36 -4.50
CA GLN A 118 14.61 -0.10 -4.68
C GLN A 118 13.25 -0.67 -4.24
N ILE A 119 12.56 -0.01 -3.30
CA ILE A 119 11.18 -0.37 -2.95
C ILE A 119 10.26 -0.07 -4.14
N ASP A 120 10.36 1.13 -4.70
CA ASP A 120 9.57 1.54 -5.87
C ASP A 120 9.88 0.66 -7.09
N GLU A 121 11.16 0.29 -7.30
CA GLU A 121 11.58 -0.65 -8.34
C GLU A 121 11.01 -2.05 -8.11
N ALA A 122 11.04 -2.56 -6.87
CA ALA A 122 10.43 -3.85 -6.54
C ALA A 122 8.92 -3.85 -6.83
N ILE A 123 8.21 -2.78 -6.48
CA ILE A 123 6.78 -2.63 -6.76
C ILE A 123 6.55 -2.54 -8.28
N GLY A 124 7.31 -1.72 -9.00
CA GLY A 124 7.18 -1.58 -10.45
C GLY A 124 7.47 -2.87 -11.20
N LEU A 125 8.47 -3.64 -10.77
CA LEU A 125 8.77 -4.96 -11.31
C LEU A 125 7.63 -5.94 -11.02
N TYR A 126 7.09 -5.94 -9.79
CA TYR A 126 5.92 -6.75 -9.43
C TYR A 126 4.72 -6.44 -10.35
N ASP A 127 4.39 -5.16 -10.53
CA ASP A 127 3.31 -4.73 -11.42
C ASP A 127 3.57 -5.13 -12.88
N GLU A 128 4.83 -5.06 -13.34
CA GLU A 128 5.22 -5.55 -14.67
C GLU A 128 5.05 -7.07 -14.78
N THR A 129 5.39 -7.83 -13.74
CA THR A 129 5.20 -9.29 -13.74
C THR A 129 3.73 -9.64 -13.94
N VAL A 130 2.84 -8.93 -13.23
CA VAL A 130 1.38 -9.05 -13.33
C VAL A 130 0.90 -8.69 -14.73
N ALA A 131 1.31 -7.52 -15.24
CA ALA A 131 0.90 -7.05 -16.56
C ALA A 131 1.35 -7.99 -17.69
N SER A 132 2.48 -8.68 -17.51
CA SER A 132 3.04 -9.63 -18.48
C SER A 132 2.42 -11.04 -18.44
N LEU A 133 1.53 -11.34 -17.48
CA LEU A 133 0.98 -12.68 -17.29
C LEU A 133 0.27 -13.18 -18.56
N ASP A 134 -0.53 -12.33 -19.20
CA ASP A 134 -1.30 -12.70 -20.38
C ASP A 134 -0.40 -13.09 -21.58
N ASP A 135 0.72 -12.37 -21.74
CA ASP A 135 1.74 -12.68 -22.75
C ASP A 135 2.46 -14.00 -22.44
N LYS A 136 2.74 -14.28 -21.16
CA LYS A 136 3.37 -15.54 -20.72
C LYS A 136 2.46 -16.73 -20.98
N ILE A 137 1.20 -16.63 -20.56
CA ILE A 137 0.17 -17.67 -20.78
C ILE A 137 -0.01 -17.90 -22.28
N SER A 138 -0.11 -16.83 -23.07
CA SER A 138 -0.17 -16.92 -24.53
C SER A 138 1.08 -17.62 -25.11
N GLY A 139 2.26 -17.35 -24.56
CA GLY A 139 3.51 -18.02 -24.91
C GLY A 139 3.48 -19.53 -24.65
N GLU A 140 2.93 -19.96 -23.51
CA GLU A 140 2.77 -21.38 -23.18
C GLU A 140 1.73 -22.06 -24.06
N VAL A 141 0.58 -21.43 -24.32
CA VAL A 141 -0.45 -21.93 -25.24
C VAL A 141 0.13 -22.11 -26.65
N ASN A 142 0.90 -21.14 -27.14
CA ASN A 142 1.57 -21.24 -28.44
C ASN A 142 2.59 -22.37 -28.49
N TYR A 143 3.36 -22.58 -27.40
CA TYR A 143 4.29 -23.70 -27.31
C TYR A 143 3.56 -25.03 -27.33
N TYR A 144 2.51 -25.18 -26.53
CA TYR A 144 1.68 -26.38 -26.46
C TYR A 144 1.10 -26.72 -27.84
N ASN A 145 0.48 -25.75 -28.51
CA ASN A 145 -0.08 -25.91 -29.86
C ASN A 145 0.97 -26.33 -30.89
N ALA A 146 2.17 -25.75 -30.83
CA ALA A 146 3.27 -26.12 -31.73
C ALA A 146 3.76 -27.55 -31.46
N MET A 147 3.87 -27.94 -30.20
CA MET A 147 4.34 -29.27 -29.79
C MET A 147 3.29 -30.37 -30.02
N ALA A 148 2.00 -30.03 -29.96
CA ALA A 148 0.92 -30.97 -30.27
C ALA A 148 1.05 -31.60 -31.68
N GLY A 149 1.66 -30.87 -32.63
CA GLY A 149 1.96 -31.39 -33.96
C GLY A 149 3.28 -32.17 -34.10
N LEU A 150 4.11 -32.21 -33.06
CA LEU A 150 5.49 -32.76 -33.10
C LEU A 150 5.70 -33.98 -32.20
N VAL A 151 4.85 -34.17 -31.19
CA VAL A 151 4.93 -35.31 -30.28
C VAL A 151 4.52 -36.59 -30.99
N GLU A 152 5.34 -37.64 -30.85
CA GLU A 152 5.09 -38.94 -31.51
C GLU A 152 4.53 -40.00 -30.55
N ASN A 153 4.71 -39.82 -29.23
CA ASN A 153 4.25 -40.75 -28.20
C ASN A 153 4.13 -40.09 -26.82
N VAL A 154 3.38 -40.72 -25.92
CA VAL A 154 3.10 -40.27 -24.56
C VAL A 154 4.36 -40.11 -23.70
N ASP A 155 5.40 -40.94 -23.92
CA ASP A 155 6.65 -40.87 -23.15
C ASP A 155 7.44 -39.60 -23.50
N GLN A 156 7.44 -39.19 -24.78
CA GLN A 156 8.00 -37.91 -25.21
C GLN A 156 7.20 -36.74 -24.66
N PHE A 157 5.87 -36.84 -24.68
CA PHE A 157 4.97 -35.83 -24.14
C PHE A 157 5.23 -35.55 -22.66
N LEU A 158 5.23 -36.60 -21.82
CA LEU A 158 5.46 -36.49 -20.38
C LEU A 158 6.91 -36.20 -19.99
N ALA A 159 7.86 -36.33 -20.92
CA ALA A 159 9.27 -36.00 -20.68
C ALA A 159 9.55 -34.51 -20.85
N ASP A 160 8.75 -33.79 -21.64
CA ASP A 160 8.84 -32.34 -21.81
C ASP A 160 8.25 -31.65 -20.57
N PRO A 161 9.06 -30.89 -19.79
CA PRO A 161 8.57 -30.24 -18.58
C PRO A 161 7.42 -29.27 -18.86
N ARG A 162 7.49 -28.49 -19.95
CA ARG A 162 6.46 -27.50 -20.26
C ARG A 162 5.14 -28.16 -20.62
N LEU A 163 5.16 -29.24 -21.41
CA LEU A 163 3.93 -29.97 -21.73
C LEU A 163 3.35 -30.67 -20.50
N PHE A 164 4.21 -31.25 -19.66
CA PHE A 164 3.80 -31.87 -18.41
C PHE A 164 3.13 -30.86 -17.48
N ASP A 165 3.77 -29.70 -17.24
CA ASP A 165 3.25 -28.65 -16.37
C ASP A 165 1.94 -28.08 -16.94
N PHE A 166 1.87 -27.86 -18.26
CA PHE A 166 0.67 -27.40 -18.96
C PHE A 166 -0.52 -28.32 -18.69
N ILE A 167 -0.37 -29.63 -18.91
CA ILE A 167 -1.49 -30.56 -18.68
C ILE A 167 -1.83 -30.75 -17.21
N THR A 168 -0.85 -30.70 -16.31
CA THR A 168 -1.16 -30.84 -14.89
C THR A 168 -1.93 -29.62 -14.39
N GLN A 169 -1.57 -28.42 -14.84
CA GLN A 169 -2.30 -27.18 -14.52
C GLN A 169 -3.72 -27.21 -15.09
N SER A 170 -3.88 -27.49 -16.41
CA SER A 170 -5.19 -27.50 -17.09
C SER A 170 -6.24 -28.38 -16.39
N TYR A 171 -5.83 -29.52 -15.83
CA TYR A 171 -6.74 -30.47 -15.18
C TYR A 171 -6.69 -30.42 -13.64
N GLY A 172 -6.02 -29.41 -13.08
CA GLY A 172 -5.91 -29.21 -11.62
C GLY A 172 -5.22 -30.38 -10.89
N ILE A 173 -4.24 -31.01 -11.55
CA ILE A 173 -3.42 -32.10 -11.02
C ILE A 173 -2.14 -31.47 -10.46
N ASP A 174 -1.73 -31.86 -9.25
CA ASP A 174 -0.46 -31.40 -8.67
C ASP A 174 0.73 -32.08 -9.37
N GLY A 175 1.35 -31.35 -10.30
CA GLY A 175 2.51 -31.80 -11.07
C GLY A 175 3.74 -32.14 -10.20
N SER A 176 3.83 -31.57 -8.99
CA SER A 176 4.97 -31.79 -8.09
C SER A 176 4.92 -33.15 -7.39
N THR A 177 3.73 -33.74 -7.24
CA THR A 177 3.52 -34.99 -6.50
C THR A 177 3.00 -36.15 -7.34
N VAL A 178 2.41 -35.87 -8.51
CA VAL A 178 1.82 -36.91 -9.36
C VAL A 178 2.87 -37.85 -9.98
N ASP A 179 2.61 -39.15 -9.95
CA ASP A 179 3.48 -40.14 -10.57
C ASP A 179 3.30 -40.17 -12.10
N ARG A 180 4.40 -39.97 -12.84
CA ARG A 180 4.37 -39.97 -14.31
C ARG A 180 4.00 -41.32 -14.92
N THR A 181 4.28 -42.44 -14.24
CA THR A 181 3.90 -43.78 -14.74
C THR A 181 2.39 -43.96 -14.66
N PHE A 182 1.78 -43.47 -13.58
CA PHE A 182 0.34 -43.45 -13.40
C PHE A 182 -0.34 -42.59 -14.48
N LEU A 183 0.13 -41.37 -14.73
CA LEU A 183 -0.39 -40.51 -15.81
C LEU A 183 -0.22 -41.13 -17.20
N ARG A 184 0.92 -41.77 -17.47
CA ARG A 184 1.12 -42.52 -18.71
C ARG A 184 0.07 -43.62 -18.89
N GLY A 185 -0.28 -44.34 -17.83
CA GLY A 185 -1.30 -45.37 -17.84
C GLY A 185 -2.69 -44.81 -18.15
N ILE A 186 -3.02 -43.64 -17.61
CA ILE A 186 -4.28 -42.93 -17.89
C ILE A 186 -4.32 -42.46 -19.35
N LEU A 187 -3.31 -41.72 -19.80
CA LEU A 187 -3.26 -41.13 -21.15
C LEU A 187 -3.24 -42.18 -22.28
N ALA A 188 -2.70 -43.37 -22.03
CA ALA A 188 -2.70 -44.48 -22.97
C ALA A 188 -3.87 -45.47 -22.76
N SER A 189 -4.92 -45.08 -22.03
CA SER A 189 -6.12 -45.89 -21.85
C SER A 189 -7.23 -45.46 -22.80
N ASP A 190 -7.88 -46.43 -23.44
CA ASP A 190 -9.20 -46.24 -24.03
C ASP A 190 -10.28 -46.21 -22.93
N PRO A 191 -11.03 -45.09 -22.76
CA PRO A 191 -12.13 -45.02 -21.78
C PRO A 191 -13.26 -46.02 -22.07
N ASP A 192 -13.46 -46.42 -23.32
CA ASP A 192 -14.51 -47.36 -23.74
C ASP A 192 -14.11 -48.83 -23.57
N ASP A 193 -12.82 -49.17 -23.37
CA ASP A 193 -12.38 -50.55 -23.10
C ASP A 193 -12.47 -50.86 -21.60
N PRO A 194 -13.34 -51.81 -21.16
CA PRO A 194 -13.44 -52.19 -19.76
C PRO A 194 -12.15 -52.76 -19.14
N ASN A 195 -11.17 -53.16 -19.96
CA ASN A 195 -9.89 -53.70 -19.51
C ASN A 195 -8.76 -52.66 -19.51
N SER A 196 -9.03 -51.41 -19.90
CA SER A 196 -8.03 -50.35 -19.92
C SER A 196 -7.49 -50.07 -18.51
N TYR A 197 -6.32 -49.44 -18.45
CA TYR A 197 -5.69 -49.11 -17.16
C TYR A 197 -6.59 -48.17 -16.34
N LEU A 198 -7.22 -47.19 -16.99
CA LEU A 198 -8.24 -46.32 -16.41
C LEU A 198 -9.39 -47.12 -15.78
N ASN A 199 -10.05 -47.99 -16.55
CA ASN A 199 -11.23 -48.72 -16.07
C ASN A 199 -10.91 -49.68 -14.92
N THR A 200 -9.75 -50.34 -14.98
CA THR A 200 -9.34 -51.34 -13.98
C THR A 200 -8.75 -50.75 -12.70
N ASN A 201 -8.10 -49.58 -12.76
CA ASN A 201 -7.42 -48.98 -11.60
C ASN A 201 -8.19 -47.80 -10.98
N LEU A 202 -8.99 -47.06 -11.76
CA LEU A 202 -9.70 -45.87 -11.30
C LEU A 202 -11.21 -46.09 -11.20
N ILE A 203 -11.85 -46.46 -12.31
CA ILE A 203 -13.31 -46.46 -12.43
C ILE A 203 -13.97 -47.47 -11.48
N ALA A 204 -13.40 -48.68 -11.32
CA ALA A 204 -13.95 -49.68 -10.40
C ALA A 204 -14.06 -49.17 -8.95
N ASN A 205 -13.03 -48.46 -8.47
CA ASN A 205 -13.03 -47.88 -7.13
C ASN A 205 -13.98 -46.67 -7.05
N ARG A 206 -14.04 -45.86 -8.11
CA ARG A 206 -14.96 -44.72 -8.19
C ARG A 206 -16.42 -45.18 -8.09
N THR A 207 -16.81 -46.21 -8.84
CA THR A 207 -18.16 -46.79 -8.77
C THR A 207 -18.46 -47.35 -7.37
N SER A 208 -17.45 -47.91 -6.69
CA SER A 208 -17.61 -48.32 -5.29
C SER A 208 -17.87 -47.12 -4.37
N SER A 209 -17.16 -46.00 -4.57
CA SER A 209 -17.38 -44.76 -3.82
C SER A 209 -18.76 -44.15 -4.10
N GLU A 210 -19.23 -44.14 -5.35
CA GLU A 210 -20.58 -43.69 -5.72
C GLU A 210 -21.65 -44.55 -5.03
N THR A 211 -21.42 -45.86 -4.96
CA THR A 211 -22.29 -46.78 -4.21
C THR A 211 -22.30 -46.45 -2.72
N THR A 212 -21.15 -46.17 -2.12
CA THR A 212 -21.06 -45.71 -0.72
C THR A 212 -21.88 -44.43 -0.49
N LEU A 213 -21.79 -43.43 -1.38
CA LEU A 213 -22.58 -42.20 -1.26
C LEU A 213 -24.09 -42.48 -1.33
N SER A 214 -24.53 -43.22 -2.35
CA SER A 214 -25.96 -43.52 -2.56
C SER A 214 -26.58 -44.33 -1.42
N THR A 215 -25.78 -45.09 -0.67
CA THR A 215 -26.25 -45.94 0.44
C THR A 215 -26.12 -45.28 1.80
N ALA A 216 -25.06 -44.49 2.04
CA ALA A 216 -24.82 -43.84 3.33
C ALA A 216 -25.63 -42.55 3.51
N GLN A 217 -25.82 -41.76 2.45
CA GLN A 217 -26.48 -40.45 2.54
C GLN A 217 -27.94 -40.53 3.04
N PRO A 218 -28.79 -41.47 2.58
CA PRO A 218 -30.14 -41.62 3.12
C PRO A 218 -30.14 -41.93 4.63
N ILE A 219 -29.23 -42.79 5.10
CA ILE A 219 -29.12 -43.15 6.52
C ILE A 219 -28.70 -41.94 7.36
N LEU A 220 -27.77 -41.11 6.87
CA LEU A 220 -27.37 -39.87 7.53
C LEU A 220 -28.54 -38.88 7.61
N ASN A 221 -29.35 -38.77 6.54
CA ASN A 221 -30.54 -37.92 6.53
C ASN A 221 -31.57 -38.42 7.57
N ASP A 222 -31.81 -39.73 7.65
CA ASP A 222 -32.71 -40.32 8.66
C ASP A 222 -32.20 -40.08 10.09
N ILE A 223 -30.88 -40.20 10.33
CA ILE A 223 -30.27 -39.90 11.64
C ILE A 223 -30.49 -38.44 12.00
N ALA A 224 -30.26 -37.51 11.07
CA ALA A 224 -30.44 -36.09 11.29
C ALA A 224 -31.90 -35.73 11.56
N ALA A 225 -32.83 -36.28 10.77
CA ALA A 225 -34.26 -36.06 10.96
C ALA A 225 -34.74 -36.60 12.32
N ARG A 226 -34.33 -37.81 12.71
CA ARG A 226 -34.63 -38.36 14.05
C ARG A 226 -34.04 -37.51 15.18
N GLN A 227 -32.84 -36.95 14.99
CA GLN A 227 -32.23 -36.06 15.98
C GLN A 227 -33.00 -34.74 16.10
N SER A 228 -33.50 -34.18 14.99
CA SER A 228 -34.38 -33.00 15.02
C SER A 228 -35.63 -33.26 15.87
N GLU A 229 -36.27 -34.42 15.70
CA GLU A 229 -37.42 -34.81 16.52
C GLU A 229 -37.08 -34.92 18.03
N VAL A 230 -35.87 -35.41 18.35
CA VAL A 230 -35.38 -35.49 19.74
C VAL A 230 -35.17 -34.09 20.32
N ASP A 231 -34.63 -33.17 19.54
CA ASP A 231 -34.33 -31.81 19.97
C ASP A 231 -35.62 -30.98 20.13
N ASP A 232 -36.56 -31.12 19.21
CA ASP A 232 -37.91 -30.53 19.32
C ASP A 232 -38.62 -31.04 20.57
N LYS A 233 -38.59 -32.37 20.80
CA LYS A 233 -39.16 -32.97 22.00
C LYS A 233 -38.55 -32.37 23.27
N ALA A 234 -37.21 -32.25 23.33
CA ALA A 234 -36.53 -31.68 24.49
C ALA A 234 -36.94 -30.22 24.72
N THR A 235 -37.12 -29.45 23.64
CA THR A 235 -37.57 -28.06 23.66
C THR A 235 -39.03 -27.95 24.15
N MET A 236 -39.93 -28.80 23.66
CA MET A 236 -41.31 -28.87 24.12
C MET A 236 -41.41 -29.23 25.61
N VAL A 237 -40.60 -30.18 26.08
CA VAL A 237 -40.51 -30.53 27.52
C VAL A 237 -40.04 -29.32 28.33
N ALA A 238 -39.01 -28.60 27.86
CA ALA A 238 -38.52 -27.40 28.54
C ALA A 238 -39.57 -26.29 28.62
N TYR A 239 -40.39 -26.09 27.57
CA TYR A 239 -41.53 -25.16 27.63
C TYR A 239 -42.57 -25.60 28.65
N GLY A 240 -42.91 -26.90 28.69
CA GLY A 240 -43.82 -27.46 29.69
C GLY A 240 -43.33 -27.23 31.13
N GLU A 241 -42.05 -27.53 31.41
CA GLU A 241 -41.42 -27.28 32.71
C GLU A 241 -41.38 -25.79 33.06
N GLY A 242 -41.04 -24.93 32.08
CA GLY A 242 -41.02 -23.48 32.23
C GLY A 242 -42.39 -22.92 32.58
N ILE A 243 -43.44 -23.36 31.90
CA ILE A 243 -44.83 -22.99 32.16
C ILE A 243 -45.22 -23.35 33.61
N VAL A 244 -44.96 -24.59 34.04
CA VAL A 244 -45.27 -25.03 35.41
C VAL A 244 -44.50 -24.21 36.44
N SER A 245 -43.22 -23.91 36.18
CA SER A 245 -42.39 -23.10 37.07
C SER A 245 -42.88 -21.66 37.18
N ILE A 246 -43.26 -21.03 36.06
CA ILE A 246 -43.77 -19.65 36.06
C ILE A 246 -45.13 -19.60 36.76
N GLN A 247 -46.00 -20.57 36.53
CA GLN A 247 -47.28 -20.68 37.22
C GLN A 247 -47.10 -20.74 38.75
N ALA A 248 -46.15 -21.55 39.22
CA ALA A 248 -45.84 -21.66 40.64
C ALA A 248 -45.30 -20.33 41.22
N ALA A 249 -44.46 -19.61 40.46
CA ALA A 249 -43.96 -18.29 40.87
C ALA A 249 -45.08 -17.23 40.97
N ILE A 250 -46.04 -17.26 40.05
CA ILE A 250 -47.25 -16.41 40.09
C ILE A 250 -48.07 -16.74 41.34
N ASP A 251 -48.32 -18.02 41.63
CA ASP A 251 -49.05 -18.45 42.82
C ASP A 251 -48.35 -17.99 44.12
N GLU A 252 -47.03 -18.10 44.20
CA GLU A 252 -46.24 -17.61 45.33
C GLU A 252 -46.31 -16.08 45.48
N ALA A 253 -46.28 -15.34 44.36
CA ALA A 253 -46.42 -13.89 44.36
C ALA A 253 -47.83 -13.47 44.82
N LEU A 254 -48.89 -14.16 44.38
CA LEU A 254 -50.26 -13.93 44.83
C LEU A 254 -50.42 -14.19 46.33
N VAL A 255 -49.78 -15.24 46.87
CA VAL A 255 -49.76 -15.49 48.31
C VAL A 255 -49.09 -14.32 49.04
N ARG A 256 -47.91 -13.87 48.59
CA ARG A 256 -47.21 -12.71 49.17
C ARG A 256 -48.06 -11.44 49.13
N GLN A 257 -48.77 -11.21 48.03
CA GLN A 257 -49.65 -10.04 47.87
C GLN A 257 -50.77 -9.99 48.93
N SER A 258 -51.22 -11.17 49.40
CA SER A 258 -52.28 -11.30 50.40
C SER A 258 -51.83 -11.10 51.85
N GLU A 259 -50.51 -10.97 52.10
CA GLU A 259 -49.95 -10.83 53.45
C GLU A 259 -50.18 -9.42 54.04
N PRO A 260 -50.48 -9.30 55.36
CA PRO A 260 -50.67 -7.99 55.99
C PRO A 260 -49.40 -7.12 55.93
N GLY A 261 -49.49 -5.97 55.24
CA GLY A 261 -48.38 -5.03 55.07
C GLY A 261 -47.53 -5.22 53.81
N ALA A 262 -47.96 -6.11 52.90
CA ALA A 262 -47.33 -6.30 51.60
C ALA A 262 -47.39 -5.06 50.71
N ASP A 263 -46.37 -4.86 49.88
CA ASP A 263 -46.36 -3.84 48.83
C ASP A 263 -47.15 -4.36 47.60
N VAL A 264 -48.46 -4.16 47.65
CA VAL A 264 -49.41 -4.70 46.66
C VAL A 264 -49.09 -4.22 45.24
N ALA A 265 -48.60 -2.99 45.07
CA ALA A 265 -48.30 -2.43 43.75
C ALA A 265 -47.04 -3.04 43.12
N SER A 266 -45.98 -3.17 43.93
CA SER A 266 -44.73 -3.82 43.50
C SER A 266 -44.95 -5.29 43.17
N ILE A 267 -45.67 -6.02 44.03
CA ILE A 267 -45.98 -7.44 43.79
C ILE A 267 -46.91 -7.62 42.59
N GLN A 268 -47.84 -6.70 42.34
CA GLN A 268 -48.68 -6.76 41.13
C GLN A 268 -47.84 -6.60 39.85
N THR A 269 -46.87 -5.69 39.86
CA THR A 269 -45.94 -5.53 38.73
C THR A 269 -45.12 -6.80 38.49
N GLU A 270 -44.67 -7.46 39.57
CA GLU A 270 -44.00 -8.76 39.49
C GLU A 270 -44.91 -9.84 38.89
N ILE A 271 -46.17 -9.91 39.32
CA ILE A 271 -47.17 -10.85 38.76
C ILE A 271 -47.41 -10.58 37.28
N ASP A 272 -47.48 -9.31 36.85
CA ASP A 272 -47.70 -8.94 35.45
C ASP A 272 -46.55 -9.40 34.56
N VAL A 273 -45.30 -9.20 35.00
CA VAL A 273 -44.10 -9.66 34.30
C VAL A 273 -44.05 -11.18 34.22
N LEU A 274 -44.37 -11.88 35.31
CA LEU A 274 -44.44 -13.34 35.31
C LEU A 274 -45.55 -13.87 34.39
N THR A 275 -46.70 -13.19 34.36
CA THR A 275 -47.84 -13.55 33.50
C THR A 275 -47.50 -13.33 32.02
N ASP A 276 -46.80 -12.25 31.68
CA ASP A 276 -46.28 -12.05 30.33
C ASP A 276 -45.29 -13.16 29.92
N GLY A 277 -44.37 -13.52 30.81
CA GLY A 277 -43.44 -14.64 30.61
C GLY A 277 -44.16 -15.98 30.38
N LEU A 278 -45.26 -16.23 31.12
CA LEU A 278 -46.09 -17.42 30.94
C LEU A 278 -46.70 -17.48 29.54
N HIS A 279 -47.35 -16.39 29.10
CA HIS A 279 -48.00 -16.35 27.79
C HIS A 279 -46.99 -16.41 26.65
N THR A 280 -45.83 -15.78 26.80
CA THR A 280 -44.73 -15.86 25.85
C THR A 280 -44.21 -17.30 25.73
N THR A 281 -44.03 -18.01 26.85
CA THR A 281 -43.58 -19.41 26.83
C THR A 281 -44.58 -20.32 26.10
N TYR A 282 -45.88 -20.11 26.31
CA TYR A 282 -46.92 -20.82 25.55
C TYR A 282 -46.89 -20.49 24.05
N ARG A 283 -46.71 -19.23 23.66
CA ARG A 283 -46.62 -18.87 22.23
C ARG A 283 -45.43 -19.55 21.55
N ASN A 284 -44.26 -19.56 22.19
CA ASN A 284 -43.08 -20.23 21.63
C ASN A 284 -43.31 -21.74 21.45
N PHE A 285 -44.01 -22.39 22.38
CA PHE A 285 -44.44 -23.77 22.21
C PHE A 285 -45.40 -23.94 21.02
N ILE A 286 -46.40 -23.06 20.89
CA ILE A 286 -47.37 -23.11 19.80
C ILE A 286 -46.69 -22.94 18.45
N GLU A 287 -45.76 -21.98 18.33
CA GLU A 287 -44.99 -21.75 17.11
C GLU A 287 -44.23 -23.01 16.69
N LEU A 288 -43.56 -23.68 17.63
CA LEU A 288 -42.86 -24.94 17.36
C LEU A 288 -43.82 -26.04 16.88
N ALA A 289 -44.95 -26.23 17.57
CA ALA A 289 -45.94 -27.25 17.20
C ALA A 289 -46.69 -26.92 15.89
N MET A 290 -46.81 -25.64 15.51
CA MET A 290 -47.43 -25.23 14.25
C MET A 290 -46.59 -25.63 13.03
N ILE A 291 -45.28 -25.84 13.20
CA ILE A 291 -44.41 -26.39 12.14
C ILE A 291 -44.87 -27.81 11.82
N ASP A 292 -45.00 -28.68 12.83
CA ASP A 292 -45.48 -30.06 12.64
C ASP A 292 -46.85 -30.13 11.95
N PHE A 293 -47.77 -29.22 12.31
CA PHE A 293 -49.09 -29.19 11.69
C PHE A 293 -49.04 -28.82 10.20
N ARG A 294 -48.12 -27.93 9.81
CA ARG A 294 -47.93 -27.54 8.40
C ARG A 294 -47.26 -28.66 7.61
N GLU A 295 -46.35 -29.40 8.22
CA GLU A 295 -45.75 -30.59 7.60
C GLU A 295 -46.80 -31.70 7.40
N GLU A 296 -47.64 -31.96 8.40
CA GLU A 296 -48.75 -32.91 8.29
C GLU A 296 -49.76 -32.47 7.21
N GLU A 297 -50.08 -31.18 7.13
CA GLU A 297 -50.92 -30.64 6.06
C GLU A 297 -50.29 -30.86 4.69
N SER A 298 -48.99 -30.59 4.55
CA SER A 298 -48.24 -30.78 3.30
C SER A 298 -48.20 -32.25 2.88
N ALA A 299 -47.98 -33.17 3.83
CA ALA A 299 -47.98 -34.62 3.57
C ALA A 299 -49.35 -35.11 3.10
N LEU A 300 -50.44 -34.67 3.75
CA LEU A 300 -51.80 -35.00 3.34
C LEU A 300 -52.15 -34.43 1.95
N ILE A 301 -51.64 -33.26 1.60
CA ILE A 301 -51.79 -32.69 0.24
C ILE A 301 -51.05 -33.57 -0.78
N ALA A 302 -49.80 -33.94 -0.49
CA ALA A 302 -49.00 -34.81 -1.37
C ALA A 302 -49.67 -36.17 -1.62
N ASP A 303 -50.34 -36.73 -0.61
CA ASP A 303 -51.11 -37.98 -0.71
C ASP A 303 -52.49 -37.82 -1.38
N GLY A 304 -52.86 -36.60 -1.79
CA GLY A 304 -54.15 -36.30 -2.42
C GLY A 304 -55.34 -36.34 -1.44
N LEU A 305 -55.09 -36.15 -0.14
CA LEU A 305 -56.07 -36.23 0.95
C LEU A 305 -56.58 -34.85 1.41
N GLU A 306 -56.55 -33.84 0.53
CA GLU A 306 -56.95 -32.46 0.83
C GLU A 306 -58.39 -32.27 1.35
N ASN A 307 -59.29 -33.21 1.02
CA ASN A 307 -60.70 -33.18 1.43
C ASN A 307 -61.04 -34.25 2.47
N SER A 308 -60.02 -34.82 3.11
CA SER A 308 -60.18 -35.87 4.11
C SER A 308 -60.72 -35.33 5.45
N PRO A 309 -61.43 -36.16 6.24
CA PRO A 309 -61.76 -35.84 7.62
C PRO A 309 -60.54 -35.46 8.47
N GLU A 310 -59.40 -36.08 8.20
CA GLU A 310 -58.11 -35.86 8.85
C GLU A 310 -57.59 -34.43 8.58
N MET A 311 -57.54 -34.02 7.31
CA MET A 311 -57.20 -32.64 6.91
C MET A 311 -58.15 -31.61 7.54
N THR A 312 -59.44 -31.92 7.58
CA THR A 312 -60.45 -31.04 8.20
C THR A 312 -60.21 -30.90 9.71
N ALA A 313 -59.85 -31.99 10.39
CA ALA A 313 -59.54 -31.96 11.82
C ALA A 313 -58.26 -31.16 12.11
N LEU A 314 -57.23 -31.33 11.29
CA LEU A 314 -55.96 -30.61 11.40
C LEU A 314 -56.13 -29.10 11.22
N ARG A 315 -56.84 -28.67 10.17
CA ARG A 315 -57.12 -27.23 9.93
C ARG A 315 -57.91 -26.60 11.06
N ASN A 316 -58.92 -27.29 11.57
CA ASN A 316 -59.65 -26.80 12.76
C ASN A 316 -58.74 -26.67 13.98
N LYS A 317 -57.77 -27.58 14.15
CA LYS A 317 -56.79 -27.49 15.24
C LYS A 317 -55.87 -26.29 15.06
N ILE A 318 -55.37 -26.05 13.83
CA ILE A 318 -54.56 -24.88 13.47
C ILE A 318 -55.33 -23.58 13.78
N ASP A 319 -56.59 -23.49 13.38
CA ASP A 319 -57.43 -22.31 13.62
C ASP A 319 -57.57 -22.02 15.12
N VAL A 320 -57.80 -23.05 15.93
CA VAL A 320 -57.92 -22.93 17.39
C VAL A 320 -56.60 -22.45 18.02
N TRP A 321 -55.47 -23.04 17.63
CA TRP A 321 -54.16 -22.70 18.18
C TRP A 321 -53.70 -21.30 17.74
N THR A 322 -54.07 -20.88 16.54
CA THR A 322 -53.85 -19.52 16.03
C THR A 322 -54.63 -18.50 16.88
N ALA A 323 -55.92 -18.74 17.11
CA ALA A 323 -56.74 -17.85 17.92
C ALA A 323 -56.25 -17.74 19.38
N ASP A 324 -55.74 -18.84 19.95
CA ASP A 324 -55.13 -18.86 21.28
C ASP A 324 -53.84 -18.02 21.31
N THR A 325 -52.99 -18.15 20.29
CA THR A 325 -51.75 -17.37 20.13
C THR A 325 -52.05 -15.87 20.04
N ASP A 326 -53.04 -15.47 19.24
CA ASP A 326 -53.47 -14.07 19.11
C ASP A 326 -53.98 -13.50 20.45
N ALA A 327 -54.72 -14.31 21.21
CA ALA A 327 -55.18 -13.95 22.54
C ALA A 327 -54.00 -13.75 23.51
N ARG A 328 -53.02 -14.67 23.51
CA ARG A 328 -51.79 -14.54 24.31
C ARG A 328 -50.96 -13.35 23.92
N TRP A 329 -50.84 -13.04 22.63
CA TRP A 329 -50.14 -11.86 22.14
C TRP A 329 -50.80 -10.57 22.65
N THR A 330 -52.13 -10.52 22.58
CA THR A 330 -52.92 -9.40 23.10
C THR A 330 -52.69 -9.19 24.61
N ILE A 331 -52.65 -10.28 25.38
CA ILE A 331 -52.36 -10.24 26.83
C ILE A 331 -50.96 -9.70 27.09
N SER A 332 -49.93 -10.28 26.46
CA SER A 332 -48.53 -9.86 26.61
C SER A 332 -48.31 -8.38 26.27
N THR A 333 -48.83 -7.94 25.13
CA THR A 333 -48.72 -6.53 24.70
C THR A 333 -49.38 -5.59 25.72
N SER A 334 -50.56 -5.95 26.20
CA SER A 334 -51.28 -5.16 27.20
C SER A 334 -50.55 -5.12 28.56
N LEU A 335 -49.91 -6.22 28.97
CA LEU A 335 -49.12 -6.28 30.21
C LEU A 335 -47.86 -5.41 30.13
N ASN A 336 -47.15 -5.45 29.01
CA ASN A 336 -45.97 -4.59 28.78
C ASN A 336 -46.34 -3.10 28.81
N GLU A 337 -47.44 -2.72 28.15
CA GLU A 337 -47.94 -1.34 28.19
C GLU A 337 -48.35 -0.91 29.61
N ILE A 338 -48.93 -1.82 30.40
CA ILE A 338 -49.24 -1.56 31.83
C ILE A 338 -47.95 -1.30 32.63
N VAL A 339 -46.89 -2.08 32.43
CA VAL A 339 -45.60 -1.90 33.11
C VAL A 339 -44.98 -0.53 32.78
N GLU A 340 -45.01 -0.13 31.51
CA GLU A 340 -44.54 1.19 31.08
C GLU A 340 -45.36 2.34 31.68
N LEU A 341 -46.69 2.20 31.68
CA LEU A 341 -47.60 3.17 32.28
C LEU A 341 -47.39 3.28 33.79
N GLU A 342 -47.19 2.17 34.50
CA GLU A 342 -46.86 2.17 35.94
C GLU A 342 -45.52 2.87 36.21
N ALA A 343 -44.49 2.63 35.40
CA ALA A 343 -43.21 3.34 35.51
C ALA A 343 -43.37 4.86 35.31
N SER A 344 -44.22 5.27 34.36
CA SER A 344 -44.47 6.68 34.06
C SER A 344 -45.10 7.47 35.22
N LYS A 345 -45.77 6.81 36.17
CA LYS A 345 -46.36 7.45 37.37
C LYS A 345 -45.31 8.13 38.27
N THR A 346 -44.03 7.76 38.13
CA THR A 346 -42.93 8.31 38.93
C THR A 346 -42.34 9.61 38.36
N GLN A 347 -42.76 10.03 37.16
CA GLN A 347 -42.26 11.24 36.49
C GLN A 347 -42.88 12.53 37.06
N GLU A 348 -42.08 13.61 37.11
CA GLU A 348 -42.52 14.90 37.63
C GLU A 348 -43.59 15.52 36.71
N GLY A 349 -44.82 15.70 37.23
CA GLY A 349 -45.95 16.26 36.48
C GLY A 349 -46.92 15.24 35.86
N ALA A 350 -46.78 13.94 36.15
CA ALA A 350 -47.65 12.89 35.63
C ALA A 350 -49.13 13.01 36.09
N ASP A 351 -50.08 12.80 35.17
CA ASP A 351 -51.52 12.72 35.49
C ASP A 351 -51.89 11.31 35.94
N LEU A 352 -51.81 11.10 37.25
CA LEU A 352 -52.06 9.80 37.88
C LEU A 352 -53.47 9.23 37.60
N ALA A 353 -54.48 10.10 37.44
CA ALA A 353 -55.85 9.65 37.20
C ALA A 353 -56.05 9.19 35.75
N ALA A 354 -55.45 9.90 34.79
CA ALA A 354 -55.46 9.51 33.38
C ALA A 354 -54.68 8.21 33.15
N ILE A 355 -53.49 8.08 33.73
CA ILE A 355 -52.66 6.87 33.64
C ILE A 355 -53.41 5.67 34.25
N GLN A 356 -54.03 5.82 35.43
CA GLN A 356 -54.79 4.73 36.04
C GLN A 356 -55.99 4.30 35.17
N SER A 357 -56.68 5.24 34.52
CA SER A 357 -57.79 4.92 33.62
C SER A 357 -57.35 4.15 32.38
N GLN A 358 -56.14 4.36 31.87
CA GLN A 358 -55.57 3.60 30.76
C GLN A 358 -55.23 2.18 31.20
N ILE A 359 -54.60 2.03 32.37
CA ILE A 359 -54.31 0.72 32.98
C ILE A 359 -55.59 -0.09 33.18
N ASP A 360 -56.64 0.52 33.73
CA ASP A 360 -57.93 -0.17 33.95
C ASP A 360 -58.57 -0.64 32.62
N ALA A 361 -58.41 0.11 31.53
CA ALA A 361 -58.89 -0.28 30.21
C ALA A 361 -58.07 -1.44 29.61
N LEU A 362 -56.75 -1.44 29.79
CA LEU A 362 -55.87 -2.54 29.39
C LEU A 362 -56.19 -3.82 30.17
N ARG A 363 -56.49 -3.74 31.48
CA ARG A 363 -56.93 -4.89 32.29
C ARG A 363 -58.23 -5.52 31.79
N VAL A 364 -59.18 -4.70 31.33
CA VAL A 364 -60.42 -5.20 30.70
C VAL A 364 -60.11 -5.92 29.39
N THR A 365 -59.17 -5.39 28.61
CA THR A 365 -58.70 -6.02 27.36
C THR A 365 -58.05 -7.38 27.63
N ILE A 366 -57.18 -7.46 28.64
CA ILE A 366 -56.58 -8.73 29.11
C ILE A 366 -57.66 -9.74 29.50
N THR A 367 -58.62 -9.35 30.34
CA THR A 367 -59.71 -10.25 30.78
C THR A 367 -60.54 -10.77 29.60
N GLY A 368 -60.74 -9.94 28.56
CA GLY A 368 -61.42 -10.34 27.35
C GLY A 368 -60.64 -11.36 26.52
N ALA A 369 -59.31 -11.18 26.43
CA ALA A 369 -58.42 -12.10 25.73
C ALA A 369 -58.24 -13.43 26.48
N GLU A 370 -58.17 -13.42 27.81
CA GLU A 370 -58.07 -14.63 28.65
C GLU A 370 -59.24 -15.61 28.40
N ALA A 371 -60.42 -15.11 28.06
CA ALA A 371 -61.59 -15.94 27.77
C ALA A 371 -61.45 -16.78 26.48
N ASN A 372 -60.50 -16.43 25.62
CA ASN A 372 -60.21 -17.14 24.36
C ASN A 372 -59.02 -18.11 24.49
N LEU A 373 -58.40 -18.22 25.67
CA LEU A 373 -57.35 -19.19 25.92
C LEU A 373 -57.96 -20.59 26.09
N THR A 374 -57.48 -21.53 25.30
CA THR A 374 -57.93 -22.92 25.21
C THR A 374 -56.81 -23.93 25.45
N LEU A 375 -55.55 -23.55 25.21
CA LEU A 375 -54.39 -24.42 25.40
C LEU A 375 -53.96 -24.54 26.86
N THR A 376 -53.57 -25.77 27.22
CA THR A 376 -53.15 -26.19 28.55
C THR A 376 -51.85 -26.97 28.49
N THR A 377 -51.28 -27.31 29.65
CA THR A 377 -50.10 -28.19 29.71
C THR A 377 -50.37 -29.60 29.16
N SER A 378 -51.63 -30.05 29.10
CA SER A 378 -51.98 -31.34 28.50
C SER A 378 -51.72 -31.35 26.99
N ASP A 379 -51.89 -30.22 26.31
CA ASP A 379 -51.62 -30.11 24.87
C ASP A 379 -50.12 -30.20 24.57
N ILE A 380 -49.28 -29.79 25.53
CA ILE A 380 -47.82 -29.96 25.49
C ILE A 380 -47.46 -31.43 25.70
N ASP A 381 -48.06 -32.09 26.69
CA ASP A 381 -47.85 -33.51 26.93
C ASP A 381 -48.24 -34.35 25.70
N ASP A 382 -49.35 -34.00 25.03
CA ASP A 382 -49.79 -34.66 23.80
C ASP A 382 -48.82 -34.43 22.63
N ALA A 383 -48.26 -33.22 22.49
CA ALA A 383 -47.25 -32.92 21.47
C ALA A 383 -45.92 -33.66 21.74
N VAL A 384 -45.48 -33.72 23.00
CA VAL A 384 -44.30 -34.52 23.41
C VAL A 384 -44.52 -36.01 23.12
N ALA A 385 -45.72 -36.53 23.38
CA ALA A 385 -46.06 -37.92 23.07
C ALA A 385 -46.10 -38.18 21.55
N ALA A 386 -46.51 -37.20 20.74
CA ALA A 386 -46.45 -37.30 19.28
C ALA A 386 -45.00 -37.37 18.79
N LYS A 387 -44.09 -36.55 19.35
CA LYS A 387 -42.65 -36.63 19.06
C LYS A 387 -42.06 -37.98 19.46
N ASP A 388 -42.47 -38.57 20.58
CA ASP A 388 -42.08 -39.95 20.94
C ASP A 388 -42.47 -41.00 19.89
N VAL A 389 -43.64 -40.85 19.26
CA VAL A 389 -44.09 -41.71 18.16
C VAL A 389 -43.26 -41.48 16.91
N ALA A 390 -42.97 -40.23 16.55
CA ALA A 390 -42.14 -39.87 15.40
C ALA A 390 -40.71 -40.42 15.53
N ILE A 391 -40.09 -40.26 16.70
CA ILE A 391 -38.76 -40.82 17.01
C ILE A 391 -38.75 -42.34 16.87
N ALA A 392 -39.81 -43.01 17.33
CA ALA A 392 -39.94 -44.47 17.27
C ALA A 392 -40.21 -45.00 15.85
N ALA A 393 -40.59 -44.16 14.89
CA ALA A 393 -40.86 -44.57 13.51
C ALA A 393 -39.59 -44.93 12.74
N TYR A 394 -38.42 -44.45 13.17
CA TYR A 394 -37.12 -44.73 12.56
C TYR A 394 -36.56 -46.10 12.99
N THR A 395 -37.24 -47.18 12.57
CA THR A 395 -36.94 -48.55 13.00
C THR A 395 -35.65 -49.13 12.43
N ASP A 396 -35.13 -48.55 11.35
CA ASP A 396 -33.93 -49.04 10.66
C ASP A 396 -32.63 -48.47 11.24
N LEU A 397 -32.73 -47.54 12.21
CA LEU A 397 -31.60 -46.94 12.89
C LEU A 397 -31.29 -47.64 14.23
N PRO A 398 -30.02 -47.64 14.69
CA PRO A 398 -29.64 -48.09 16.03
C PRO A 398 -30.35 -47.31 17.15
N GLU A 399 -30.25 -47.81 18.39
CA GLU A 399 -30.75 -47.10 19.56
C GLU A 399 -30.11 -45.70 19.70
N LEU A 400 -30.90 -44.74 20.18
CA LEU A 400 -30.44 -43.38 20.43
C LEU A 400 -29.28 -43.38 21.44
N GLY A 401 -28.28 -42.54 21.17
CA GLY A 401 -27.06 -42.43 21.98
C GLY A 401 -25.82 -42.92 21.24
N ASP A 402 -24.91 -43.57 21.97
CA ASP A 402 -23.55 -43.86 21.50
C ASP A 402 -23.50 -44.68 20.20
N ASP A 403 -24.41 -45.64 20.02
CA ASP A 403 -24.42 -46.50 18.83
C ASP A 403 -24.83 -45.74 17.57
N THR A 404 -25.84 -44.87 17.66
CA THR A 404 -26.24 -43.98 16.57
C THR A 404 -25.14 -42.97 16.25
N ASN A 405 -24.51 -42.40 17.28
CA ASN A 405 -23.43 -41.43 17.11
C ASN A 405 -22.20 -42.07 16.43
N GLN A 406 -21.87 -43.31 16.80
CA GLN A 406 -20.79 -44.07 16.16
C GLN A 406 -21.12 -44.39 14.71
N LEU A 407 -22.35 -44.81 14.41
CA LEU A 407 -22.79 -45.05 13.03
C LEU A 407 -22.68 -43.76 12.19
N ALA A 408 -23.17 -42.63 12.70
CA ALA A 408 -23.09 -41.34 12.01
C ALA A 408 -21.63 -40.92 11.76
N ALA A 409 -20.75 -41.06 12.74
CA ALA A 409 -19.33 -40.74 12.59
C ALA A 409 -18.63 -41.61 11.53
N GLN A 410 -18.94 -42.92 11.51
CA GLN A 410 -18.43 -43.84 10.51
C GLN A 410 -18.93 -43.48 9.10
N LEU A 411 -20.23 -43.30 8.93
CA LEU A 411 -20.83 -42.96 7.63
C LEU A 411 -20.31 -41.62 7.11
N ASN A 412 -20.17 -40.61 7.98
CA ASN A 412 -19.57 -39.32 7.59
C ASN A 412 -18.10 -39.48 7.12
N THR A 413 -17.33 -40.35 7.79
CA THR A 413 -15.95 -40.66 7.37
C THR A 413 -15.93 -41.36 6.00
N ASP A 414 -16.81 -42.34 5.80
CA ASP A 414 -16.91 -43.09 4.55
C ASP A 414 -17.40 -42.21 3.39
N VAL A 415 -18.38 -41.34 3.63
CA VAL A 415 -18.88 -40.35 2.68
C VAL A 415 -17.79 -39.35 2.31
N ALA A 416 -17.05 -38.82 3.28
CA ALA A 416 -15.94 -37.90 3.01
C ALA A 416 -14.84 -38.57 2.19
N ALA A 417 -14.45 -39.80 2.54
CA ALA A 417 -13.47 -40.57 1.78
C ALA A 417 -13.95 -40.86 0.35
N ALA A 418 -15.22 -41.23 0.18
CA ALA A 418 -15.82 -41.48 -1.12
C ALA A 418 -15.86 -40.21 -1.99
N ARG A 419 -16.32 -39.07 -1.46
CA ARG A 419 -16.31 -37.78 -2.18
C ARG A 419 -14.91 -37.37 -2.59
N ASN A 420 -13.94 -37.45 -1.67
CA ASN A 420 -12.56 -37.09 -1.97
C ASN A 420 -11.98 -37.97 -3.09
N TYR A 421 -12.27 -39.28 -3.08
CA TYR A 421 -11.82 -40.18 -4.14
C TYR A 421 -12.48 -39.81 -5.48
N ILE A 422 -13.81 -39.65 -5.51
CA ILE A 422 -14.56 -39.24 -6.70
C ILE A 422 -13.96 -37.97 -7.30
N ASN A 423 -13.89 -36.89 -6.51
CA ASN A 423 -13.36 -35.59 -6.95
C ASN A 423 -11.91 -35.68 -7.47
N ALA A 424 -11.06 -36.48 -6.80
CA ALA A 424 -9.69 -36.70 -7.26
C ALA A 424 -9.65 -37.46 -8.60
N THR A 425 -10.55 -38.43 -8.79
CA THR A 425 -10.62 -39.22 -10.04
C THR A 425 -11.25 -38.50 -11.21
N ASP A 426 -12.15 -37.53 -11.00
CA ASP A 426 -12.77 -36.74 -12.07
C ASP A 426 -11.74 -36.00 -12.93
N LYS A 427 -10.69 -35.46 -12.30
CA LYS A 427 -9.57 -34.78 -12.97
C LYS A 427 -8.85 -35.70 -13.94
N TYR A 428 -8.57 -36.94 -13.52
CA TYR A 428 -7.91 -37.94 -14.35
C TYR A 428 -8.83 -38.48 -15.44
N LEU A 429 -10.14 -38.52 -15.19
CA LEU A 429 -11.13 -38.92 -16.18
C LEU A 429 -11.24 -37.89 -17.29
N ALA A 430 -11.35 -36.61 -16.93
CA ALA A 430 -11.32 -35.49 -17.88
C ALA A 430 -10.04 -35.49 -18.72
N LEU A 431 -8.88 -35.72 -18.08
CA LEU A 431 -7.61 -35.89 -18.78
C LEU A 431 -7.63 -37.09 -19.74
N ALA A 432 -8.19 -38.24 -19.35
CA ALA A 432 -8.25 -39.41 -20.23
C ALA A 432 -9.12 -39.17 -21.47
N TYR A 433 -10.26 -38.50 -21.32
CA TYR A 433 -11.16 -38.20 -22.45
C TYR A 433 -10.64 -37.12 -23.38
N ALA A 434 -9.74 -36.25 -22.91
CA ALA A 434 -9.20 -35.19 -23.72
C ALA A 434 -8.02 -35.61 -24.60
N TYR A 435 -7.50 -36.83 -24.45
CA TYR A 435 -6.30 -37.31 -25.16
C TYR A 435 -6.54 -38.69 -25.76
N ASN A 436 -6.12 -38.83 -27.02
CA ASN A 436 -6.36 -39.99 -27.86
C ASN A 436 -5.04 -40.73 -28.18
N PHE A 437 -4.23 -41.13 -27.20
CA PHE A 437 -3.06 -41.99 -27.48
C PHE A 437 -3.51 -43.45 -27.71
N ASN A 438 -2.77 -44.19 -28.54
CA ASN A 438 -2.97 -45.63 -28.67
C ASN A 438 -2.53 -46.36 -27.38
N ASP A 439 -3.00 -47.59 -27.15
CA ASP A 439 -2.61 -48.44 -26.00
C ASP A 439 -1.09 -48.62 -25.83
N ASP A 440 -0.33 -48.58 -26.94
CA ASP A 440 1.13 -48.69 -26.92
C ASP A 440 1.83 -47.36 -26.58
N GLY A 441 1.06 -46.28 -26.43
CA GLY A 441 1.49 -44.92 -26.15
C GLY A 441 1.81 -44.09 -27.38
N THR A 442 1.65 -44.62 -28.60
CA THR A 442 1.90 -43.86 -29.84
C THR A 442 0.75 -42.92 -30.20
N VAL A 443 1.05 -41.85 -30.93
CA VAL A 443 0.04 -40.91 -31.44
C VAL A 443 -0.66 -41.52 -32.67
N PRO A 444 -2.02 -41.56 -32.73
CA PRO A 444 -2.74 -42.08 -33.88
C PRO A 444 -2.67 -41.10 -35.07
N ALA A 445 -3.10 -41.55 -36.25
CA ALA A 445 -2.99 -40.75 -37.48
C ALA A 445 -3.79 -39.42 -37.46
N GLY A 446 -4.76 -39.30 -36.57
CA GLY A 446 -5.55 -38.08 -36.36
C GLY A 446 -4.92 -37.06 -35.40
N GLY A 447 -3.75 -37.36 -34.82
CA GLY A 447 -3.20 -36.62 -33.68
C GLY A 447 -3.72 -37.17 -32.35
N PHE A 448 -3.08 -36.79 -31.24
CA PHE A 448 -3.51 -37.21 -29.90
C PHE A 448 -4.60 -36.30 -29.34
N GLN A 449 -4.97 -35.21 -30.02
CA GLN A 449 -6.13 -34.39 -29.72
C GLN A 449 -6.85 -34.00 -31.01
N THR A 450 -8.17 -33.92 -30.94
CA THR A 450 -9.00 -33.25 -31.93
C THR A 450 -8.89 -31.73 -31.78
N GLU A 451 -9.36 -30.97 -32.77
CA GLU A 451 -9.36 -29.50 -32.71
C GLU A 451 -10.17 -28.98 -31.51
N ALA A 452 -11.31 -29.60 -31.21
CA ALA A 452 -12.15 -29.25 -30.07
C ALA A 452 -11.53 -29.63 -28.71
N GLU A 453 -10.86 -30.79 -28.61
CA GLU A 453 -10.15 -31.18 -27.38
C GLU A 453 -8.95 -30.27 -27.12
N LEU A 454 -8.24 -29.89 -28.18
CA LEU A 454 -7.13 -28.93 -28.10
C LEU A 454 -7.62 -27.57 -27.59
N GLU A 455 -8.69 -27.03 -28.19
CA GLU A 455 -9.32 -25.79 -27.77
C GLU A 455 -9.75 -25.83 -26.31
N ALA A 456 -10.49 -26.87 -25.91
CA ALA A 456 -10.93 -27.06 -24.52
C ALA A 456 -9.74 -27.17 -23.54
N THR A 457 -8.66 -27.85 -23.93
CA THR A 457 -7.45 -27.97 -23.08
C THR A 457 -6.76 -26.61 -22.92
N THR A 458 -6.69 -25.83 -23.99
CA THR A 458 -6.10 -24.48 -23.94
C THR A 458 -6.96 -23.50 -23.13
N GLU A 459 -8.28 -23.59 -23.23
CA GLU A 459 -9.19 -22.79 -22.41
C GLU A 459 -9.09 -23.16 -20.93
N LEU A 460 -9.04 -24.46 -20.61
CA LEU A 460 -8.79 -24.95 -19.26
C LEU A 460 -7.45 -24.46 -18.73
N TYR A 461 -6.39 -24.44 -19.56
CA TYR A 461 -5.10 -23.88 -19.16
C TYR A 461 -5.20 -22.41 -18.79
N VAL A 462 -5.84 -21.58 -19.64
CA VAL A 462 -5.96 -20.14 -19.41
C VAL A 462 -6.82 -19.84 -18.17
N THR A 463 -7.89 -20.59 -17.95
CA THR A 463 -8.84 -20.36 -16.84
C THR A 463 -8.42 -21.01 -15.52
N SER A 464 -7.45 -21.94 -15.53
CA SER A 464 -6.90 -22.59 -14.33
C SER A 464 -5.69 -21.87 -13.73
N GLN A 465 -5.31 -20.71 -14.27
CA GLN A 465 -4.22 -19.90 -13.71
C GLN A 465 -4.59 -19.40 -12.32
N ASP A 466 -3.59 -19.26 -11.45
CA ASP A 466 -3.80 -18.75 -10.08
C ASP A 466 -4.42 -17.35 -10.06
N ARG A 467 -4.12 -16.55 -11.10
CA ARG A 467 -4.70 -15.24 -11.36
C ARG A 467 -5.46 -15.27 -12.68
N LEU A 468 -6.72 -14.81 -12.66
CA LEU A 468 -7.50 -14.71 -13.88
C LEU A 468 -7.01 -13.52 -14.71
N THR A 469 -6.55 -13.79 -15.94
CA THR A 469 -6.16 -12.72 -16.88
C THR A 469 -7.35 -12.19 -17.68
N LEU A 470 -7.15 -11.06 -18.36
CA LEU A 470 -8.14 -10.53 -19.30
C LEU A 470 -8.54 -11.56 -20.36
N THR A 471 -7.60 -12.34 -20.90
CA THR A 471 -7.93 -13.40 -21.87
C THR A 471 -8.81 -14.48 -21.23
N GLY A 472 -8.52 -14.89 -19.99
CA GLY A 472 -9.37 -15.83 -19.25
C GLY A 472 -10.76 -15.27 -18.96
N ALA A 473 -10.85 -13.99 -18.59
CA ALA A 473 -12.10 -13.29 -18.38
C ALA A 473 -12.93 -13.22 -19.68
N MET A 474 -12.30 -12.94 -20.83
CA MET A 474 -12.96 -12.96 -22.13
C MET A 474 -13.53 -14.34 -22.46
N LEU A 475 -12.78 -15.42 -22.21
CA LEU A 475 -13.27 -16.79 -22.41
C LEU A 475 -14.48 -17.10 -21.52
N ASN A 476 -14.48 -16.62 -20.27
CA ASN A 476 -15.62 -16.78 -19.36
C ASN A 476 -16.87 -16.00 -19.82
N ASP A 477 -16.71 -14.76 -20.31
CA ASP A 477 -17.82 -13.98 -20.88
C ASP A 477 -18.36 -14.61 -22.17
N ASP A 478 -17.49 -15.11 -23.04
CA ASP A 478 -17.88 -15.82 -24.26
C ASP A 478 -18.69 -17.09 -23.90
N TYR A 479 -18.21 -17.89 -22.95
CA TYR A 479 -18.94 -19.06 -22.45
C TYR A 479 -20.31 -18.68 -21.87
N PHE A 480 -20.37 -17.63 -21.04
CA PHE A 480 -21.63 -17.14 -20.49
C PHE A 480 -22.61 -16.77 -21.62
N ARG A 481 -22.17 -15.99 -22.62
CA ARG A 481 -23.01 -15.53 -23.73
C ARG A 481 -23.52 -16.67 -24.61
N GLU A 482 -22.69 -17.68 -24.83
CA GLU A 482 -23.06 -18.83 -25.66
C GLU A 482 -24.00 -19.80 -24.92
N THR A 483 -23.85 -19.93 -23.60
CA THR A 483 -24.54 -20.95 -22.81
C THR A 483 -25.80 -20.44 -22.12
N ILE A 484 -25.87 -19.17 -21.71
CA ILE A 484 -26.97 -18.67 -20.87
C ILE A 484 -28.37 -18.84 -21.49
N GLY A 485 -28.46 -18.86 -22.82
CA GLY A 485 -29.72 -19.05 -23.54
C GLY A 485 -30.23 -20.50 -23.59
N SER A 486 -29.42 -21.50 -23.20
CA SER A 486 -29.82 -22.91 -23.24
C SER A 486 -30.63 -23.36 -22.02
N PHE A 487 -30.52 -22.65 -20.90
CA PHE A 487 -31.17 -23.04 -19.65
C PHE A 487 -32.66 -22.72 -19.65
N THR A 488 -33.43 -23.63 -19.04
CA THR A 488 -34.90 -23.50 -18.94
C THR A 488 -35.43 -23.37 -17.52
N THR A 489 -34.62 -23.73 -16.52
CA THR A 489 -34.91 -23.53 -15.09
C THR A 489 -33.72 -22.92 -14.36
N ALA A 490 -34.01 -22.24 -13.23
CA ALA A 490 -32.99 -21.67 -12.35
C ALA A 490 -32.09 -22.76 -11.75
N GLU A 491 -32.67 -23.91 -11.37
CA GLU A 491 -31.95 -25.07 -10.84
C GLU A 491 -30.90 -25.59 -11.85
N GLU A 492 -31.30 -25.81 -13.11
CA GLU A 492 -30.41 -26.28 -14.19
C GLU A 492 -29.24 -25.31 -14.41
N MET A 493 -29.52 -24.00 -14.39
CA MET A 493 -28.48 -22.98 -14.55
C MET A 493 -27.51 -22.94 -13.37
N MET A 494 -28.00 -23.19 -12.16
CA MET A 494 -27.20 -23.15 -10.93
C MET A 494 -26.33 -24.40 -10.73
N GLU A 495 -26.55 -25.46 -11.52
CA GLU A 495 -25.65 -26.61 -11.61
C GLU A 495 -24.35 -26.31 -12.38
N ASP A 496 -24.34 -25.27 -13.24
CA ASP A 496 -23.15 -24.85 -13.97
C ASP A 496 -22.23 -23.97 -13.10
N GLU A 497 -21.17 -24.58 -12.57
CA GLU A 497 -20.20 -23.92 -11.70
C GLU A 497 -19.53 -22.69 -12.34
N ARG A 498 -19.34 -22.70 -13.67
CA ARG A 498 -18.71 -21.59 -14.38
C ARG A 498 -19.66 -20.40 -14.48
N ILE A 499 -20.94 -20.63 -14.75
CA ILE A 499 -21.98 -19.60 -14.70
C ILE A 499 -22.13 -19.05 -13.28
N VAL A 500 -22.17 -19.92 -12.26
CA VAL A 500 -22.24 -19.49 -10.85
C VAL A 500 -21.05 -18.60 -10.48
N SER A 501 -19.83 -19.01 -10.83
CA SER A 501 -18.62 -18.21 -10.59
C SER A 501 -18.66 -16.87 -11.31
N TYR A 502 -19.07 -16.87 -12.58
CA TYR A 502 -19.21 -15.66 -13.38
C TYR A 502 -20.19 -14.66 -12.75
N LEU A 503 -21.37 -15.13 -12.31
CA LEU A 503 -22.37 -14.28 -11.66
C LEU A 503 -21.87 -13.74 -10.32
N LYS A 504 -21.14 -14.55 -9.54
CA LYS A 504 -20.54 -14.07 -8.30
C LYS A 504 -19.57 -12.92 -8.55
N SER A 505 -18.66 -13.05 -9.51
CA SER A 505 -17.74 -11.97 -9.88
C SER A 505 -18.49 -10.74 -10.42
N ALA A 506 -19.48 -10.94 -11.31
CA ALA A 506 -20.26 -9.83 -11.90
C ALA A 506 -21.08 -9.02 -10.88
N PHE A 507 -21.37 -9.59 -9.71
CA PHE A 507 -22.12 -8.91 -8.66
C PHE A 507 -21.33 -8.75 -7.36
N ASN A 508 -19.99 -8.94 -7.38
CA ASN A 508 -19.13 -8.81 -6.20
C ASN A 508 -19.61 -9.68 -5.01
N LEU A 509 -20.08 -10.90 -5.31
CA LEU A 509 -20.64 -11.86 -4.34
C LEU A 509 -19.64 -12.96 -3.94
N ASP A 510 -18.52 -13.05 -4.63
CA ASP A 510 -17.43 -14.03 -4.46
C ASP A 510 -16.76 -13.92 -3.08
N THR A 511 -16.65 -12.73 -2.52
CA THR A 511 -16.04 -12.48 -1.20
C THR A 511 -16.92 -12.92 -0.02
N TYR A 512 -18.19 -13.25 -0.24
CA TYR A 512 -19.15 -13.59 0.82
C TYR A 512 -19.42 -15.09 0.89
N LEU A 513 -18.79 -15.77 1.85
CA LEU A 513 -18.97 -17.21 2.09
C LEU A 513 -20.43 -17.63 2.36
N THR A 514 -21.28 -16.71 2.80
CA THR A 514 -22.72 -16.96 3.04
C THR A 514 -23.56 -16.93 1.77
N VAL A 515 -23.01 -16.43 0.66
CA VAL A 515 -23.66 -16.43 -0.65
C VAL A 515 -23.27 -17.72 -1.37
N VAL A 516 -24.02 -18.77 -1.06
CA VAL A 516 -23.91 -20.09 -1.69
C VAL A 516 -24.80 -20.17 -2.93
N THR A 517 -24.66 -21.23 -3.72
CA THR A 517 -25.45 -21.44 -4.95
C THR A 517 -26.95 -21.30 -4.71
N SER A 518 -27.48 -21.88 -3.62
CA SER A 518 -28.90 -21.76 -3.28
C SER A 518 -29.32 -20.32 -2.92
N THR A 519 -28.40 -19.48 -2.40
CA THR A 519 -28.68 -18.05 -2.18
C THR A 519 -28.87 -17.34 -3.51
N LEU A 520 -28.04 -17.64 -4.51
CA LEU A 520 -28.15 -17.07 -5.86
C LEU A 520 -29.43 -17.54 -6.54
N GLU A 521 -29.73 -18.83 -6.47
CA GLU A 521 -30.96 -19.42 -7.00
C GLU A 521 -32.21 -18.74 -6.44
N ASN A 522 -32.32 -18.65 -5.12
CA ASN A 522 -33.45 -17.96 -4.48
C ASN A 522 -33.49 -16.47 -4.85
N ALA A 523 -32.34 -15.82 -5.06
CA ALA A 523 -32.32 -14.41 -5.46
C ALA A 523 -32.83 -14.21 -6.89
N ILE A 524 -32.43 -15.05 -7.86
CA ILE A 524 -32.87 -14.92 -9.26
C ILE A 524 -34.34 -15.32 -9.49
N THR A 525 -34.94 -16.08 -8.58
CA THR A 525 -36.37 -16.44 -8.60
C THR A 525 -37.23 -15.52 -7.74
N SER A 526 -36.62 -14.67 -6.90
CA SER A 526 -37.35 -13.70 -6.08
C SER A 526 -37.63 -12.42 -6.87
N PRO A 527 -38.89 -11.93 -6.93
CA PRO A 527 -39.18 -10.67 -7.59
C PRO A 527 -38.59 -9.47 -6.81
N ALA A 528 -38.07 -8.48 -7.54
CA ALA A 528 -37.35 -7.35 -6.97
C ALA A 528 -37.77 -5.98 -7.55
N THR A 529 -39.03 -5.81 -7.92
CA THR A 529 -39.55 -4.47 -8.22
C THR A 529 -39.56 -3.61 -6.95
N ASP A 530 -39.62 -2.29 -7.10
CA ASP A 530 -39.65 -1.39 -5.92
C ASP A 530 -40.82 -1.70 -4.97
N ALA A 531 -41.92 -2.26 -5.47
CA ALA A 531 -43.05 -2.69 -4.64
C ALA A 531 -42.77 -4.00 -3.89
N ASP A 532 -42.06 -4.95 -4.51
CA ASP A 532 -41.72 -6.24 -3.87
C ASP A 532 -40.74 -6.04 -2.70
N LEU A 533 -39.86 -5.04 -2.82
CA LEU A 533 -38.90 -4.69 -1.77
C LEU A 533 -39.52 -3.95 -0.58
N GLU A 534 -40.80 -3.55 -0.66
CA GLU A 534 -41.58 -3.04 0.48
C GLU A 534 -42.21 -4.18 1.30
N ASP A 535 -42.29 -5.41 0.76
CA ASP A 535 -42.84 -6.57 1.44
C ASP A 535 -41.77 -7.21 2.35
N GLU A 536 -42.00 -7.16 3.68
CA GLU A 536 -41.09 -7.77 4.67
C GLU A 536 -41.06 -9.31 4.59
N THR A 537 -41.97 -9.95 3.84
CA THR A 537 -41.97 -11.39 3.59
C THR A 537 -41.22 -11.82 2.32
N ASN A 538 -40.83 -10.86 1.47
CA ASN A 538 -39.99 -11.14 0.30
C ASN A 538 -38.65 -11.74 0.73
N TYR A 539 -38.15 -12.77 0.03
CA TYR A 539 -36.92 -13.47 0.41
C TYR A 539 -35.70 -12.54 0.53
N LEU A 540 -35.50 -11.63 -0.44
CA LEU A 540 -34.38 -10.70 -0.42
C LEU A 540 -34.45 -9.80 0.82
N VAL A 541 -35.65 -9.32 1.15
CA VAL A 541 -35.89 -8.45 2.30
C VAL A 541 -35.75 -9.19 3.62
N ALA A 542 -36.47 -10.30 3.78
CA ALA A 542 -36.55 -11.07 5.02
C ALA A 542 -35.20 -11.61 5.48
N PHE A 543 -34.34 -12.04 4.55
CA PHE A 543 -33.09 -12.72 4.87
C PHE A 543 -31.84 -11.84 4.69
N HIS A 544 -31.87 -10.87 3.77
CA HIS A 544 -30.65 -10.17 3.34
C HIS A 544 -30.70 -8.65 3.54
N LYS A 545 -31.83 -8.03 3.89
CA LYS A 545 -31.89 -6.58 4.15
C LYS A 545 -30.94 -6.18 5.27
N GLY A 546 -30.11 -5.17 4.99
CA GLY A 546 -29.05 -4.70 5.91
C GLY A 546 -27.72 -5.44 5.81
N LYS A 547 -27.59 -6.45 4.93
CA LYS A 547 -26.30 -7.04 4.56
C LYS A 547 -25.55 -6.14 3.55
N PRO A 548 -24.21 -6.14 3.54
CA PRO A 548 -23.43 -5.29 2.64
C PRO A 548 -23.65 -5.60 1.15
N TYR A 549 -24.06 -6.84 0.81
CA TYR A 549 -24.31 -7.32 -0.55
C TYR A 549 -25.80 -7.30 -0.95
N PHE A 550 -26.68 -6.69 -0.15
CA PHE A 550 -28.13 -6.68 -0.42
C PHE A 550 -28.47 -6.08 -1.78
N ASP A 551 -27.88 -4.92 -2.10
CA ASP A 551 -28.12 -4.22 -3.36
C ASP A 551 -27.63 -5.02 -4.58
N ASP A 552 -26.56 -5.81 -4.41
CA ASP A 552 -26.02 -6.68 -5.44
C ASP A 552 -26.95 -7.88 -5.72
N LEU A 553 -27.56 -8.48 -4.68
CA LEU A 553 -28.58 -9.52 -4.86
C LEU A 553 -29.86 -8.98 -5.50
N VAL A 554 -30.26 -7.74 -5.18
CA VAL A 554 -31.38 -7.06 -5.86
C VAL A 554 -31.06 -6.80 -7.33
N ALA A 555 -29.84 -6.35 -7.63
CA ALA A 555 -29.39 -6.14 -9.00
C ALA A 555 -29.30 -7.46 -9.79
N LEU A 556 -28.87 -8.53 -9.13
CA LEU A 556 -28.85 -9.89 -9.68
C LEU A 556 -30.26 -10.34 -10.03
N SER A 557 -31.20 -10.31 -9.09
CA SER A 557 -32.62 -10.64 -9.33
C SER A 557 -33.19 -9.92 -10.55
N ARG A 558 -32.98 -8.59 -10.63
CA ARG A 558 -33.48 -7.75 -11.73
C ARG A 558 -32.88 -8.07 -13.10
N ALA A 559 -31.77 -8.79 -13.16
CA ALA A 559 -31.12 -9.15 -14.41
C ALA A 559 -31.75 -10.38 -15.09
N PHE A 560 -32.48 -11.21 -14.33
CA PHE A 560 -33.00 -12.50 -14.75
C PHE A 560 -34.52 -12.49 -14.91
N ASN A 561 -35.03 -13.41 -15.75
CA ASN A 561 -36.44 -13.52 -16.11
C ASN A 561 -37.13 -14.78 -15.52
N PHE A 562 -36.59 -15.39 -14.47
CA PHE A 562 -37.20 -16.57 -13.86
C PHE A 562 -38.43 -16.20 -13.01
N GLU A 563 -39.42 -17.10 -12.98
CA GLU A 563 -40.58 -17.01 -12.09
C GLU A 563 -40.23 -17.54 -10.68
N GLU A 564 -41.11 -17.28 -9.69
CA GLU A 564 -40.92 -17.73 -8.29
C GLU A 564 -40.80 -19.26 -8.15
N ASP A 565 -41.34 -20.03 -9.10
CA ASP A 565 -41.21 -21.49 -9.14
C ASP A 565 -39.92 -21.98 -9.83
N GLY A 566 -39.04 -21.06 -10.23
CA GLY A 566 -37.77 -21.33 -10.89
C GLY A 566 -37.86 -21.61 -12.38
N THR A 567 -39.05 -21.55 -12.99
CA THR A 567 -39.24 -21.79 -14.42
C THR A 567 -39.12 -20.52 -15.25
N LEU A 568 -38.81 -20.68 -16.55
CA LEU A 568 -38.73 -19.57 -17.49
C LEU A 568 -40.05 -19.37 -18.27
N PRO A 569 -40.58 -18.14 -18.39
CA PRO A 569 -41.77 -17.87 -19.19
C PRO A 569 -41.60 -18.17 -20.69
N ASP A 570 -42.68 -18.60 -21.34
CA ASP A 570 -42.71 -18.95 -22.77
C ASP A 570 -42.16 -17.81 -23.67
N GLY A 571 -41.06 -18.11 -24.37
CA GLY A 571 -40.46 -17.22 -25.36
C GLY A 571 -39.51 -16.16 -24.81
N LEU A 572 -39.22 -16.17 -23.51
CA LEU A 572 -38.14 -15.39 -22.91
C LEU A 572 -36.82 -16.17 -22.89
N GLN A 573 -35.73 -15.47 -22.58
CA GLN A 573 -34.43 -16.04 -22.27
C GLN A 573 -34.14 -15.81 -20.79
N PRO A 574 -33.30 -16.62 -20.12
CA PRO A 574 -32.94 -16.36 -18.73
C PRO A 574 -32.44 -14.94 -18.49
N VAL A 575 -31.66 -14.42 -19.44
CA VAL A 575 -31.16 -13.03 -19.46
C VAL A 575 -31.35 -12.41 -20.84
N ASP A 576 -32.01 -11.25 -20.90
CA ASP A 576 -32.21 -10.48 -22.13
C ASP A 576 -30.89 -9.89 -22.68
N ALA A 577 -30.81 -9.62 -23.98
CA ALA A 577 -29.59 -9.12 -24.63
C ALA A 577 -29.02 -7.80 -24.04
N GLU A 578 -29.90 -6.91 -23.55
CA GLU A 578 -29.49 -5.69 -22.84
C GLU A 578 -28.84 -6.03 -21.49
N ASN A 579 -29.48 -6.90 -20.70
CA ASN A 579 -28.94 -7.36 -19.42
C ASN A 579 -27.67 -8.19 -19.59
N GLN A 580 -27.53 -8.99 -20.65
CA GLN A 580 -26.27 -9.70 -20.95
C GLN A 580 -25.11 -8.72 -21.10
N SER A 581 -25.32 -7.59 -21.79
CA SER A 581 -24.29 -6.56 -21.95
C SER A 581 -23.95 -5.85 -20.65
N VAL A 582 -24.95 -5.64 -19.77
CA VAL A 582 -24.75 -5.10 -18.42
C VAL A 582 -23.96 -6.09 -17.56
N LEU A 583 -24.28 -7.38 -17.62
CA LEU A 583 -23.57 -8.43 -16.88
C LEU A 583 -22.11 -8.52 -17.33
N SER A 584 -21.83 -8.52 -18.63
CA SER A 584 -20.44 -8.48 -19.13
C SER A 584 -19.70 -7.25 -18.62
N SER A 585 -20.32 -6.08 -18.66
CA SER A 585 -19.68 -4.85 -18.19
C SER A 585 -19.35 -4.89 -16.70
N ARG A 586 -20.26 -5.46 -15.89
CA ARG A 586 -20.03 -5.64 -14.46
C ARG A 586 -18.96 -6.69 -14.18
N TYR A 587 -18.97 -7.80 -14.90
CA TYR A 587 -17.95 -8.83 -14.81
C TYR A 587 -16.56 -8.28 -15.11
N PHE A 588 -16.37 -7.61 -16.26
CA PHE A 588 -15.09 -7.00 -16.61
C PHE A 588 -14.65 -5.87 -15.67
N SER A 589 -15.56 -5.30 -14.87
CA SER A 589 -15.20 -4.30 -13.87
C SER A 589 -14.76 -4.88 -12.53
N GLY A 590 -14.93 -6.18 -12.30
CA GLY A 590 -14.61 -6.80 -11.00
C GLY A 590 -14.07 -8.23 -11.06
N TYR A 591 -13.73 -8.76 -12.23
CA TYR A 591 -13.20 -10.12 -12.36
C TYR A 591 -11.84 -10.30 -11.67
N ASP A 592 -11.06 -9.22 -11.54
CA ASP A 592 -9.73 -9.17 -10.92
C ASP A 592 -9.69 -8.35 -9.62
N ASP A 593 -10.84 -7.87 -9.10
CA ASP A 593 -10.91 -7.08 -7.86
C ASP A 593 -10.26 -7.80 -6.66
N ALA A 594 -10.48 -9.12 -6.55
CA ALA A 594 -9.89 -9.94 -5.50
C ALA A 594 -8.36 -10.04 -5.62
N ASP A 595 -7.85 -10.14 -6.85
CA ASP A 595 -6.43 -10.20 -7.14
C ASP A 595 -5.76 -8.85 -6.90
N GLU A 596 -6.38 -7.74 -7.33
CA GLU A 596 -5.90 -6.38 -7.02
C GLU A 596 -5.85 -6.11 -5.51
N ALA A 597 -6.85 -6.57 -4.76
CA ALA A 597 -6.85 -6.47 -3.31
C ALA A 597 -5.73 -7.30 -2.67
N ALA A 598 -5.45 -8.49 -3.22
CA ALA A 598 -4.34 -9.33 -2.77
C ALA A 598 -2.97 -8.69 -3.06
N ASP A 599 -2.79 -8.09 -4.24
CA ASP A 599 -1.58 -7.35 -4.63
C ASP A 599 -1.31 -6.17 -3.68
N GLN A 600 -2.33 -5.36 -3.42
CA GLN A 600 -2.22 -4.25 -2.47
C GLN A 600 -1.86 -4.72 -1.07
N GLU A 601 -2.43 -5.84 -0.63
CA GLU A 601 -2.09 -6.45 0.65
C GLU A 601 -0.66 -7.00 0.67
N ALA A 602 -0.17 -7.58 -0.41
CA ALA A 602 1.22 -8.03 -0.55
C ALA A 602 2.20 -6.85 -0.42
N ILE A 603 1.91 -5.73 -1.11
CA ILE A 603 2.69 -4.49 -1.00
C ILE A 603 2.67 -3.96 0.44
N ARG A 604 1.49 -3.90 1.08
CA ARG A 604 1.39 -3.45 2.48
C ARG A 604 2.18 -4.33 3.43
N ARG A 605 2.12 -5.66 3.29
CA ARG A 605 2.87 -6.60 4.12
C ARG A 605 4.37 -6.47 3.93
N MET A 606 4.82 -6.35 2.68
CA MET A 606 6.21 -6.06 2.36
C MET A 606 6.66 -4.76 3.05
N GLN A 607 5.90 -3.68 2.92
CA GLN A 607 6.24 -2.39 3.56
C GLN A 607 6.31 -2.49 5.09
N ILE A 608 5.39 -3.23 5.72
CA ILE A 608 5.39 -3.42 7.19
C ILE A 608 6.60 -4.23 7.64
N ASP A 609 6.90 -5.37 7.00
CA ASP A 609 8.06 -6.19 7.34
C ASP A 609 9.37 -5.44 7.07
N LEU A 610 9.40 -4.59 6.05
CA LEU A 610 10.55 -3.80 5.69
C LEU A 610 10.93 -2.77 6.77
N VAL A 611 9.96 -2.23 7.52
CA VAL A 611 10.26 -1.34 8.67
C VAL A 611 11.13 -2.06 9.71
N GLY A 612 10.91 -3.36 9.92
CA GLY A 612 11.73 -4.17 10.82
C GLY A 612 13.09 -4.55 10.24
N LEU A 613 13.18 -4.71 8.91
CA LEU A 613 14.40 -5.09 8.20
C LEU A 613 15.34 -3.91 7.95
N ASN A 614 14.81 -2.71 7.67
CA ASN A 614 15.56 -1.49 7.37
C ASN A 614 16.16 -0.87 8.63
N THR A 615 17.06 -1.61 9.27
CA THR A 615 17.82 -1.20 10.44
C THR A 615 19.32 -1.30 10.16
N GLU A 616 20.12 -0.46 10.85
CA GLU A 616 21.56 -0.47 10.68
C GLU A 616 22.16 -1.85 11.05
N GLY A 617 22.99 -2.40 10.16
CA GLY A 617 23.64 -3.69 10.37
C GLY A 617 22.76 -4.91 10.08
N ALA A 618 21.58 -4.71 9.47
CA ALA A 618 20.74 -5.80 8.97
C ALA A 618 21.53 -6.70 8.01
N THR A 619 21.23 -7.99 8.05
CA THR A 619 21.96 -9.01 7.29
C THR A 619 21.08 -9.73 6.28
N VAL A 620 21.70 -10.47 5.36
CA VAL A 620 20.99 -11.39 4.46
C VAL A 620 20.14 -12.42 5.24
N GLU A 621 20.55 -12.81 6.45
CA GLU A 621 19.73 -13.68 7.29
C GLU A 621 18.47 -12.98 7.81
N ASP A 622 18.56 -11.69 8.12
CA ASP A 622 17.40 -10.91 8.54
C ASP A 622 16.41 -10.76 7.39
N LEU A 623 16.88 -10.55 6.15
CA LEU A 623 16.03 -10.57 4.96
C LEU A 623 15.31 -11.92 4.79
N PHE A 624 16.01 -13.05 4.97
CA PHE A 624 15.37 -14.36 4.87
C PHE A 624 14.36 -14.64 5.98
N ASN A 625 14.48 -13.96 7.13
CA ASN A 625 13.48 -14.00 8.20
C ASN A 625 12.30 -13.05 7.94
N SER A 626 12.50 -11.99 7.16
CA SER A 626 11.45 -11.08 6.66
C SER A 626 10.72 -11.68 5.46
N SER A 627 9.87 -12.67 5.72
CA SER A 627 9.26 -13.49 4.67
C SER A 627 8.46 -12.68 3.65
N ALA A 628 7.77 -11.60 4.05
CA ALA A 628 7.01 -10.79 3.10
C ALA A 628 7.93 -10.04 2.14
N VAL A 629 9.02 -9.44 2.64
CA VAL A 629 9.99 -8.73 1.79
C VAL A 629 10.68 -9.70 0.84
N TYR A 630 11.16 -10.84 1.34
CA TYR A 630 11.86 -11.81 0.52
C TYR A 630 10.95 -12.43 -0.56
N SER A 631 9.73 -12.84 -0.20
CA SER A 631 8.79 -13.43 -1.17
C SER A 631 8.34 -12.41 -2.21
N PHE A 632 8.02 -11.18 -1.82
CA PHE A 632 7.65 -10.11 -2.73
C PHE A 632 8.77 -9.79 -3.72
N ALA A 633 10.01 -9.61 -3.24
CA ALA A 633 11.15 -9.33 -4.11
C ALA A 633 11.46 -10.51 -5.07
N MET A 634 11.29 -11.75 -4.62
CA MET A 634 11.42 -12.93 -5.50
C MET A 634 10.37 -12.90 -6.61
N GLN A 635 9.11 -12.66 -6.27
CA GLN A 635 8.02 -12.55 -7.24
C GLN A 635 8.23 -11.40 -8.23
N ALA A 636 8.61 -10.22 -7.74
CA ALA A 636 8.96 -9.06 -8.56
C ALA A 636 10.07 -9.39 -9.58
N ALA A 637 11.05 -10.20 -9.17
CA ALA A 637 12.12 -10.66 -10.05
C ALA A 637 11.74 -11.87 -10.94
N GLU A 638 10.47 -12.31 -10.92
CA GLU A 638 9.97 -13.50 -11.64
C GLU A 638 10.64 -14.82 -11.20
N LEU A 639 10.96 -14.92 -9.92
CA LEU A 639 11.58 -16.07 -9.28
C LEU A 639 10.62 -16.73 -8.27
N ASP A 640 10.50 -18.06 -8.31
CA ASP A 640 9.67 -18.79 -7.34
C ASP A 640 10.47 -19.08 -6.05
N PRO A 641 10.03 -18.57 -4.88
CA PRO A 641 10.70 -18.82 -3.60
C PRO A 641 10.64 -20.30 -3.14
N ASN A 642 9.71 -21.11 -3.65
CA ASN A 642 9.56 -22.52 -3.32
C ASN A 642 10.50 -23.42 -4.13
N GLU A 643 10.85 -22.99 -5.35
CA GLU A 643 11.75 -23.76 -6.21
C GLU A 643 13.23 -23.46 -5.93
N ILE A 644 13.54 -22.22 -5.52
CA ILE A 644 14.91 -21.73 -5.43
C ILE A 644 15.42 -21.76 -3.98
N PRO A 645 16.45 -22.57 -3.67
CA PRO A 645 16.94 -22.66 -2.30
C PRO A 645 17.67 -21.38 -1.85
N GLN A 646 17.40 -20.93 -0.62
CA GLN A 646 18.05 -19.76 0.00
C GLN A 646 19.59 -19.77 -0.04
N ARG A 647 20.24 -20.95 -0.05
CA ARG A 647 21.71 -21.05 -0.21
C ARG A 647 22.23 -20.46 -1.53
N ILE A 648 21.40 -20.49 -2.58
CA ILE A 648 21.71 -19.91 -3.88
C ILE A 648 21.49 -18.40 -3.80
N MET A 649 20.34 -17.99 -3.26
CA MET A 649 20.00 -16.57 -3.10
C MET A 649 20.98 -15.84 -2.18
N ARG A 650 21.55 -16.50 -1.17
CA ARG A 650 22.62 -15.93 -0.35
C ARG A 650 23.83 -15.52 -1.20
N LYS A 651 24.25 -16.37 -2.13
CA LYS A 651 25.38 -16.06 -3.02
C LYS A 651 25.04 -14.99 -4.04
N VAL A 652 23.78 -14.93 -4.47
CA VAL A 652 23.27 -13.87 -5.34
C VAL A 652 23.32 -12.52 -4.61
N LEU A 653 22.82 -12.45 -3.37
CA LEU A 653 22.80 -11.23 -2.56
C LEU A 653 24.19 -10.75 -2.13
N THR A 654 25.16 -11.65 -1.93
CA THR A 654 26.55 -11.28 -1.61
C THR A 654 27.44 -11.13 -2.85
N SER A 655 26.85 -11.05 -4.05
CA SER A 655 27.59 -10.84 -5.30
C SER A 655 27.86 -9.35 -5.50
N ASP A 656 29.10 -8.99 -5.83
CA ASP A 656 29.42 -7.64 -6.29
C ASP A 656 28.86 -7.42 -7.71
N LEU A 657 27.88 -6.54 -7.86
CA LEU A 657 27.25 -6.20 -9.14
C LEU A 657 28.16 -5.35 -10.05
N GLN A 658 29.23 -4.77 -9.51
CA GLN A 658 30.22 -4.02 -10.30
C GLN A 658 31.32 -4.93 -10.87
N ASP A 659 31.46 -6.17 -10.39
CA ASP A 659 32.36 -7.19 -10.95
C ASP A 659 31.62 -8.14 -11.91
N PRO A 660 31.86 -8.08 -13.23
CA PRO A 660 31.25 -8.98 -14.21
C PRO A 660 31.55 -10.47 -14.00
N ASN A 661 32.53 -10.82 -13.15
CA ASN A 661 32.89 -12.22 -12.83
C ASN A 661 32.20 -12.74 -11.56
N SER A 662 31.38 -11.92 -10.91
CA SER A 662 30.68 -12.26 -9.69
C SER A 662 29.66 -13.41 -9.89
N TYR A 663 29.29 -14.08 -8.80
CA TYR A 663 28.50 -15.33 -8.86
C TYR A 663 27.17 -15.15 -9.60
N VAL A 664 26.47 -14.04 -9.37
CA VAL A 664 25.19 -13.74 -10.03
C VAL A 664 25.27 -13.83 -11.57
N TYR A 665 26.35 -13.33 -12.18
CA TYR A 665 26.53 -13.37 -13.64
C TYR A 665 26.88 -14.78 -14.17
N THR A 666 27.37 -15.68 -13.30
CA THR A 666 27.66 -17.07 -13.70
C THR A 666 26.40 -17.89 -13.94
N LEU A 667 25.25 -17.46 -13.39
CA LEU A 667 23.95 -18.11 -13.57
C LEU A 667 23.37 -17.88 -14.97
N LYS A 668 23.78 -16.80 -15.65
CA LYS A 668 23.29 -16.39 -16.99
C LYS A 668 21.78 -16.21 -17.06
N ASP A 669 21.17 -15.82 -15.96
CA ASP A 669 19.74 -15.54 -15.86
C ASP A 669 19.59 -14.17 -15.20
N GLU A 670 19.04 -13.23 -15.96
CA GLU A 670 18.92 -11.81 -15.61
C GLU A 670 18.00 -11.59 -14.41
N ARG A 671 17.09 -12.52 -14.13
CA ARG A 671 16.19 -12.46 -12.96
C ARG A 671 16.95 -12.44 -11.64
N TYR A 672 18.06 -13.16 -11.54
CA TYR A 672 18.91 -13.11 -10.34
C TYR A 672 19.64 -11.77 -10.20
N VAL A 673 19.96 -11.11 -11.33
CA VAL A 673 20.56 -9.78 -11.31
C VAL A 673 19.52 -8.75 -10.89
N LYS A 674 18.30 -8.80 -11.47
CA LYS A 674 17.16 -7.97 -11.05
C LYS A 674 16.93 -8.09 -9.54
N PHE A 675 16.82 -9.32 -9.03
CA PHE A 675 16.64 -9.57 -7.60
C PHE A 675 17.77 -9.00 -6.74
N ALA A 676 19.03 -9.22 -7.13
CA ALA A 676 20.18 -8.69 -6.37
C ALA A 676 20.20 -7.16 -6.35
N ASN A 677 19.80 -6.50 -7.44
CA ASN A 677 19.77 -5.05 -7.57
C ASN A 677 18.79 -4.37 -6.60
N LEU A 678 17.75 -5.09 -6.18
CA LEU A 678 16.77 -4.61 -5.20
C LEU A 678 17.35 -4.43 -3.79
N PHE A 679 18.58 -4.93 -3.52
CA PHE A 679 19.16 -4.92 -2.19
C PHE A 679 20.57 -4.33 -2.12
N ASN A 680 20.92 -3.71 -0.99
CA ASN A 680 22.22 -3.13 -0.70
C ASN A 680 23.02 -3.99 0.29
N PHE A 681 23.41 -5.20 -0.10
CA PHE A 681 24.29 -6.05 0.73
C PHE A 681 25.73 -6.04 0.21
N ASP A 682 26.68 -6.04 1.14
CA ASP A 682 28.09 -6.24 0.81
C ASP A 682 28.44 -7.73 0.63
N SER A 683 29.71 -8.02 0.35
CA SER A 683 30.20 -9.39 0.18
C SER A 683 30.15 -10.25 1.45
N GLU A 684 30.00 -9.63 2.64
CA GLU A 684 29.81 -10.31 3.92
C GLU A 684 28.31 -10.56 4.22
N GLY A 685 27.42 -9.96 3.44
CA GLY A 685 25.97 -10.07 3.58
C GLY A 685 25.41 -9.10 4.62
N VAL A 686 26.08 -7.98 4.87
CA VAL A 686 25.64 -6.90 5.75
C VAL A 686 25.15 -5.73 4.91
N ALA A 687 24.08 -5.07 5.36
CA ALA A 687 23.53 -3.89 4.70
C ALA A 687 24.58 -2.77 4.62
N THR A 688 24.72 -2.19 3.43
CA THR A 688 25.63 -1.08 3.14
C THR A 688 24.86 0.15 2.69
N ALA A 689 25.55 1.28 2.57
CA ALA A 689 24.97 2.49 1.99
C ALA A 689 24.53 2.22 0.54
N PRO A 690 23.32 2.67 0.14
CA PRO A 690 22.84 2.53 -1.23
C PRO A 690 23.80 3.16 -2.26
N LEU A 691 23.93 2.51 -3.42
CA LEU A 691 24.65 3.06 -4.57
C LEU A 691 23.75 4.08 -5.28
N THR A 692 23.92 5.36 -4.95
CA THR A 692 23.15 6.44 -5.59
C THR A 692 24.06 7.50 -6.22
N ALA A 693 23.54 8.20 -7.24
CA ALA A 693 24.23 9.33 -7.86
C ALA A 693 24.41 10.51 -6.90
N GLN A 694 23.47 10.70 -5.96
CA GLN A 694 23.56 11.68 -4.88
C GLN A 694 22.90 11.10 -3.61
N ASP A 695 23.43 11.47 -2.45
CA ASP A 695 22.79 11.15 -1.17
C ASP A 695 21.58 12.06 -0.88
N GLN A 696 20.68 11.62 0.00
CA GLN A 696 19.41 12.32 0.27
C GLN A 696 19.63 13.74 0.80
N ALA A 697 20.53 13.90 1.76
CA ALA A 697 20.83 15.21 2.33
C ALA A 697 21.41 16.18 1.28
N ARG A 698 22.23 15.69 0.34
CA ARG A 698 22.69 16.47 -0.82
C ARG A 698 21.54 16.87 -1.73
N MET A 699 20.62 15.96 -2.04
CA MET A 699 19.46 16.25 -2.87
C MET A 699 18.60 17.35 -2.24
N ASP A 700 18.41 17.29 -0.91
CA ASP A 700 17.62 18.28 -0.16
C ASP A 700 18.31 19.65 -0.13
N ASP A 701 19.64 19.68 0.06
CA ASP A 701 20.42 20.91 0.06
C ASP A 701 20.38 21.62 -1.31
N ILE A 702 20.65 20.88 -2.39
CA ILE A 702 20.57 21.41 -3.77
C ILE A 702 19.15 21.88 -4.07
N SER A 703 18.13 21.15 -3.63
CA SER A 703 16.72 21.50 -3.85
C SER A 703 16.35 22.80 -3.15
N ARG A 704 16.78 22.96 -1.90
CA ARG A 704 16.56 24.20 -1.15
C ARG A 704 17.29 25.37 -1.81
N ASP A 705 18.55 25.19 -2.17
CA ASP A 705 19.35 26.24 -2.83
C ASP A 705 18.73 26.65 -4.15
N TYR A 706 18.22 25.69 -4.94
CA TYR A 706 17.46 25.99 -6.15
C TYR A 706 16.22 26.84 -5.86
N ILE A 707 15.40 26.45 -4.88
CA ILE A 707 14.20 27.22 -4.48
C ILE A 707 14.60 28.63 -4.03
N VAL A 708 15.66 28.76 -3.24
CA VAL A 708 16.19 30.07 -2.81
C VAL A 708 16.59 30.91 -4.03
N GLN A 709 17.35 30.35 -4.97
CA GLN A 709 17.79 31.06 -6.18
C GLN A 709 16.62 31.46 -7.10
N LYS A 710 15.55 30.65 -7.17
CA LYS A 710 14.34 30.98 -7.95
C LYS A 710 13.41 31.98 -7.28
N THR A 711 13.42 32.05 -5.95
CA THR A 711 12.48 32.87 -5.18
C THR A 711 13.10 34.15 -4.62
N ARG A 712 14.43 34.26 -4.60
CA ARG A 712 15.13 35.44 -4.06
C ARG A 712 14.60 36.72 -4.68
N PHE A 713 14.34 37.72 -3.83
CA PHE A 713 13.88 39.07 -4.19
C PHE A 713 12.46 39.18 -4.78
N LEU A 714 11.74 38.07 -4.96
CA LEU A 714 10.34 38.10 -5.34
C LEU A 714 9.45 38.40 -4.12
N THR A 715 8.32 39.07 -4.32
CA THR A 715 7.32 39.31 -3.27
C THR A 715 5.89 39.02 -3.75
N GLY A 716 4.96 38.80 -2.81
CA GLY A 716 3.54 38.62 -3.13
C GLY A 716 3.23 37.36 -3.94
N GLU A 717 2.29 37.48 -4.90
CA GLU A 717 1.78 36.35 -5.70
C GLU A 717 2.82 35.78 -6.68
N GLU A 718 3.73 36.62 -7.17
CA GLU A 718 4.85 36.20 -8.02
C GLU A 718 5.81 35.28 -7.25
N ALA A 719 6.15 35.64 -6.00
CA ALA A 719 6.97 34.79 -5.14
C ALA A 719 6.29 33.46 -4.80
N ALA A 720 4.98 33.48 -4.56
CA ALA A 720 4.21 32.27 -4.28
C ALA A 720 4.19 31.31 -5.49
N THR A 721 4.01 31.86 -6.70
CA THR A 721 4.02 31.08 -7.95
C THR A 721 5.41 30.51 -8.22
N ALA A 722 6.46 31.34 -8.18
CA ALA A 722 7.83 30.90 -8.41
C ALA A 722 8.29 29.85 -7.38
N ARG A 723 7.86 29.98 -6.12
CA ARG A 723 8.11 28.97 -5.07
C ARG A 723 7.43 27.65 -5.41
N SER A 724 6.14 27.68 -5.76
CA SER A 724 5.40 26.47 -6.15
C SER A 724 6.03 25.78 -7.36
N ASP A 725 6.44 26.54 -8.38
CA ASP A 725 7.11 26.00 -9.57
C ASP A 725 8.47 25.39 -9.20
N ALA A 726 9.23 26.04 -8.32
CA ALA A 726 10.52 25.55 -7.86
C ALA A 726 10.42 24.30 -6.97
N GLU A 727 9.38 24.21 -6.13
CA GLU A 727 9.08 23.03 -5.31
C GLU A 727 8.67 21.84 -6.19
N ALA A 728 7.90 22.07 -7.26
CA ALA A 728 7.58 21.04 -8.25
C ALA A 728 8.84 20.56 -9.00
N GLU A 729 9.75 21.48 -9.34
CA GLU A 729 11.03 21.15 -9.97
C GLU A 729 11.97 20.39 -9.02
N ALA A 730 12.02 20.78 -7.75
CA ALA A 730 12.76 20.06 -6.70
C ALA A 730 12.26 18.63 -6.53
N SER A 731 10.94 18.45 -6.50
CA SER A 731 10.32 17.12 -6.45
C SER A 731 10.69 16.27 -7.68
N TYR A 732 10.75 16.89 -8.87
CA TYR A 732 11.25 16.23 -10.08
C TYR A 732 12.72 15.83 -9.95
N TYR A 733 13.57 16.74 -9.45
CA TYR A 733 14.99 16.51 -9.26
C TYR A 733 15.24 15.32 -8.32
N GLN A 734 14.70 15.35 -7.10
CA GLN A 734 14.87 14.32 -6.07
C GLN A 734 14.46 12.93 -6.59
N ARG A 735 13.31 12.83 -7.25
CA ARG A 735 12.81 11.56 -7.80
C ARG A 735 13.65 11.05 -8.98
N THR A 736 14.12 11.94 -9.84
CA THR A 736 14.78 11.52 -11.08
C THR A 736 16.27 11.26 -10.89
N VAL A 737 16.97 12.09 -10.10
CA VAL A 737 18.41 11.92 -9.84
C VAL A 737 18.70 10.63 -9.06
N SER A 738 17.75 10.24 -8.21
CA SER A 738 17.71 8.98 -7.47
C SER A 738 17.81 7.72 -8.35
N ASN A 739 17.33 7.79 -9.60
CA ASN A 739 17.32 6.67 -10.56
C ASN A 739 18.48 6.73 -11.56
N ILE A 740 19.45 7.62 -11.36
CA ILE A 740 20.62 7.73 -12.24
C ILE A 740 21.71 6.76 -11.76
N GLU A 741 22.06 5.81 -12.61
CA GLU A 741 23.10 4.80 -12.34
C GLU A 741 24.40 5.05 -13.10
N THR A 742 24.36 5.89 -14.14
CA THR A 742 25.51 6.17 -14.99
C THR A 742 25.63 7.65 -15.33
N LEU A 743 26.86 8.10 -15.53
CA LEU A 743 27.15 9.46 -15.99
C LEU A 743 26.47 9.77 -17.33
N ASP A 744 26.38 8.80 -18.23
CA ASP A 744 25.72 9.00 -19.53
C ASP A 744 24.22 9.26 -19.39
N GLN A 745 23.53 8.61 -18.43
CA GLN A 745 22.14 8.93 -18.08
C GLN A 745 22.01 10.36 -17.52
N LEU A 746 22.94 10.77 -16.63
CA LEU A 746 22.95 12.14 -16.09
C LEU A 746 23.13 13.19 -17.19
N LEU A 747 24.16 13.02 -18.02
CA LEU A 747 24.48 13.93 -19.13
C LEU A 747 23.37 13.94 -20.20
N GLY A 748 22.64 12.82 -20.35
CA GLY A 748 21.45 12.73 -21.18
C GLY A 748 20.26 13.55 -20.65
N ASN A 749 20.22 13.84 -19.35
CA ASN A 749 19.17 14.61 -18.70
C ASN A 749 19.68 15.98 -18.23
N ARG A 750 19.80 16.91 -19.17
CA ARG A 750 20.29 18.27 -18.91
C ARG A 750 19.50 19.02 -17.83
N ARG A 751 18.21 18.71 -17.68
CA ARG A 751 17.34 19.33 -16.68
C ARG A 751 17.85 19.12 -15.26
N LEU A 752 18.42 17.96 -14.94
CA LEU A 752 19.02 17.69 -13.62
C LEU A 752 20.27 18.52 -13.38
N ILE A 753 21.12 18.64 -14.40
CA ILE A 753 22.37 19.38 -14.26
C ILE A 753 22.08 20.89 -14.20
N ASP A 754 21.15 21.39 -15.00
CA ASP A 754 20.72 22.79 -14.97
C ASP A 754 20.10 23.17 -13.63
N PHE A 755 19.39 22.24 -12.99
CA PHE A 755 18.90 22.41 -11.62
C PHE A 755 20.05 22.60 -10.63
N ALA A 756 21.04 21.69 -10.64
CA ALA A 756 22.21 21.78 -9.76
C ALA A 756 23.08 23.02 -10.04
N LEU A 757 23.27 23.40 -11.31
CA LEU A 757 23.96 24.63 -11.71
C LEU A 757 23.23 25.87 -11.18
N THR A 758 21.91 25.92 -11.35
CA THR A 758 21.09 27.04 -10.86
C THR A 758 21.17 27.14 -9.33
N ALA A 759 21.14 26.02 -8.61
CA ALA A 759 21.27 25.98 -7.16
C ALA A 759 22.58 26.64 -6.69
N LYS A 760 23.69 26.39 -7.38
CA LYS A 760 25.00 27.03 -7.11
C LYS A 760 25.15 28.44 -7.74
N GLY A 761 24.07 29.03 -8.24
CA GLY A 761 24.05 30.37 -8.82
C GLY A 761 24.85 30.50 -10.12
N ILE A 762 24.96 29.41 -10.89
CA ILE A 762 25.57 29.38 -12.21
C ILE A 762 24.45 29.45 -13.25
N ASP A 763 24.60 30.33 -14.23
CA ASP A 763 23.68 30.38 -15.37
C ASP A 763 23.90 29.15 -16.27
N PRO A 764 22.93 28.23 -16.37
CA PRO A 764 23.11 26.99 -17.13
C PRO A 764 23.39 27.20 -18.62
N GLU A 765 22.97 28.34 -19.20
CA GLU A 765 23.25 28.69 -20.61
C GLU A 765 24.74 28.92 -20.88
N THR A 766 25.52 29.22 -19.84
CA THR A 766 26.96 29.48 -19.96
C THR A 766 27.81 28.21 -19.98
N VAL A 767 27.22 27.05 -19.68
CA VAL A 767 27.95 25.78 -19.47
C VAL A 767 27.57 24.76 -20.54
N SER A 768 28.52 24.40 -21.41
CA SER A 768 28.29 23.44 -22.49
C SER A 768 28.31 21.97 -22.03
N ASN A 769 27.69 21.06 -22.80
CA ASN A 769 27.76 19.62 -22.51
C ASN A 769 29.18 19.05 -22.63
N ASP A 770 29.97 19.54 -23.59
CA ASP A 770 31.36 19.11 -23.77
C ASP A 770 32.20 19.47 -22.53
N GLU A 771 31.93 20.64 -21.96
CA GLU A 771 32.59 21.09 -20.73
C GLU A 771 32.19 20.24 -19.52
N LEU A 772 30.89 19.94 -19.33
CA LEU A 772 30.45 19.02 -18.29
C LEU A 772 31.10 17.65 -18.44
N GLN A 773 31.18 17.12 -19.66
CA GLN A 773 31.79 15.81 -19.90
C GLN A 773 33.28 15.79 -19.52
N LEU A 774 34.00 16.89 -19.78
CA LEU A 774 35.39 17.04 -19.34
C LEU A 774 35.51 17.15 -17.82
N LEU A 775 34.60 17.89 -17.17
CA LEU A 775 34.58 18.04 -15.71
C LEU A 775 34.31 16.72 -15.00
N PHE A 776 33.24 16.01 -15.36
CA PHE A 776 32.86 14.74 -14.72
C PHE A 776 33.91 13.63 -14.90
N ARG A 777 34.71 13.68 -15.97
CA ARG A 777 35.77 12.69 -16.24
C ARG A 777 37.17 13.13 -15.77
N SER A 778 37.27 14.27 -15.09
CA SER A 778 38.55 14.77 -14.58
C SER A 778 38.98 14.02 -13.33
N ASP A 779 40.27 13.69 -13.25
CA ASP A 779 40.90 13.25 -12.01
C ASP A 779 41.05 14.45 -11.05
N LEU A 780 40.26 14.46 -9.97
CA LEU A 780 40.29 15.55 -8.98
C LEU A 780 41.58 15.55 -8.15
N ASP A 781 42.33 14.44 -8.13
CA ASP A 781 43.59 14.32 -7.42
C ASP A 781 44.79 14.85 -8.23
N ASP A 782 44.63 14.99 -9.55
CA ASP A 782 45.62 15.61 -10.45
C ASP A 782 45.43 17.15 -10.49
N PRO A 783 46.39 17.95 -9.98
CA PRO A 783 46.32 19.41 -10.01
C PRO A 783 46.17 20.01 -11.41
N ASP A 784 46.57 19.29 -12.45
CA ASP A 784 46.53 19.73 -13.85
C ASP A 784 45.23 19.28 -14.58
N SER A 785 44.32 18.58 -13.92
CA SER A 785 43.06 18.11 -14.52
C SER A 785 42.11 19.25 -14.91
N TYR A 786 41.14 18.98 -15.80
CA TYR A 786 40.21 20.03 -16.26
C TYR A 786 39.38 20.61 -15.11
N ALA A 787 38.86 19.77 -14.21
CA ALA A 787 38.13 20.20 -13.01
C ALA A 787 38.98 21.03 -12.03
N ASN A 788 40.30 20.80 -11.95
CA ASN A 788 41.19 21.63 -11.15
C ASN A 788 41.70 22.88 -11.92
N THR A 789 41.45 22.93 -13.23
CA THR A 789 41.89 24.02 -14.10
C THR A 789 40.79 24.95 -14.61
N VAL A 790 39.51 24.66 -14.36
CA VAL A 790 38.39 25.54 -14.69
C VAL A 790 38.47 26.86 -13.90
N SER A 791 38.01 27.97 -14.49
CA SER A 791 38.07 29.29 -13.85
C SER A 791 37.00 29.51 -12.77
N ASP A 792 35.81 28.94 -12.96
CA ASP A 792 34.72 28.99 -11.99
C ASP A 792 34.69 27.68 -11.19
N PHE A 793 35.19 27.72 -9.96
CA PHE A 793 35.32 26.55 -9.09
C PHE A 793 33.95 25.94 -8.70
N ARG A 794 32.86 26.72 -8.78
CA ARG A 794 31.50 26.24 -8.49
C ARG A 794 31.07 25.15 -9.47
N LEU A 795 31.63 25.13 -10.67
CA LEU A 795 31.41 24.04 -11.64
C LEU A 795 31.96 22.71 -11.11
N THR A 796 33.11 22.75 -10.44
CA THR A 796 33.70 21.58 -9.79
C THR A 796 32.81 21.14 -8.61
N GLU A 797 32.30 22.07 -7.79
CA GLU A 797 31.35 21.73 -6.70
C GLU A 797 30.11 21.01 -7.23
N VAL A 798 29.49 21.49 -8.30
CA VAL A 798 28.35 20.81 -8.94
C VAL A 798 28.71 19.39 -9.39
N VAL A 799 29.82 19.22 -10.09
CA VAL A 799 30.23 17.92 -10.64
C VAL A 799 30.57 16.92 -9.53
N THR A 800 31.26 17.40 -8.49
CA THR A 800 31.66 16.58 -7.36
C THR A 800 30.54 16.27 -6.37
N SER A 801 29.39 16.96 -6.48
CA SER A 801 28.18 16.61 -5.76
C SER A 801 27.55 15.29 -6.24
N PHE A 802 27.97 14.78 -7.40
CA PHE A 802 27.54 13.47 -7.91
C PHE A 802 28.61 12.41 -7.71
N ASN A 803 28.17 11.19 -7.42
CA ASN A 803 29.00 10.07 -7.02
C ASN A 803 29.41 9.17 -8.21
N PHE A 804 30.14 9.73 -9.18
CA PHE A 804 30.66 8.99 -10.34
C PHE A 804 32.20 8.87 -10.34
N ASP A 805 32.71 7.74 -10.83
CA ASP A 805 34.12 7.56 -11.17
C ASP A 805 34.47 8.14 -12.56
N GLU A 806 35.76 8.10 -12.92
CA GLU A 806 36.24 8.56 -14.23
C GLU A 806 35.65 7.78 -15.42
N ALA A 807 35.18 6.55 -15.18
CA ALA A 807 34.51 5.71 -16.18
C ALA A 807 33.01 6.02 -16.30
N GLY A 808 32.47 6.85 -15.41
CA GLY A 808 31.05 7.22 -15.36
C GLY A 808 30.16 6.22 -14.64
N LYS A 809 30.72 5.39 -13.76
CA LYS A 809 30.00 4.44 -12.90
C LYS A 809 29.83 4.97 -11.49
N LEU A 810 28.77 4.55 -10.81
CA LEU A 810 28.60 4.84 -9.38
C LEU A 810 29.73 4.23 -8.55
N MET A 811 30.23 5.00 -7.58
CA MET A 811 31.25 4.55 -6.65
C MET A 811 30.63 4.08 -5.34
N GLN A 812 31.02 2.89 -4.87
CA GLN A 812 30.70 2.47 -3.51
C GLN A 812 31.47 3.36 -2.53
N ARG A 813 30.77 4.18 -1.76
CA ARG A 813 31.37 4.97 -0.68
C ARG A 813 31.61 4.05 0.53
N ASP A 814 32.73 4.26 1.23
CA ASP A 814 32.87 3.73 2.58
C ASP A 814 31.84 4.48 3.43
N ALA A 815 30.83 3.77 3.94
CA ALA A 815 29.72 4.36 4.69
C ALA A 815 30.18 5.10 5.95
N ALA A 816 31.43 4.90 6.35
CA ALA A 816 32.07 5.53 7.48
C ALA A 816 32.72 6.89 7.13
N GLU A 817 32.73 7.29 5.85
CA GLU A 817 33.18 8.63 5.42
C GLU A 817 32.10 9.70 5.67
N ILE A 818 32.39 10.56 6.64
CA ILE A 818 31.51 11.65 7.10
C ILE A 818 31.36 12.82 6.11
N SER A 819 32.03 12.77 4.96
CA SER A 819 32.11 13.87 4.00
C SER A 819 32.24 13.30 2.60
N SER A 820 31.47 13.81 1.64
CA SER A 820 31.58 13.33 0.25
C SER A 820 32.86 13.83 -0.41
N ARG A 821 33.22 13.19 -1.55
CA ARG A 821 34.32 13.69 -2.38
C ARG A 821 34.09 15.15 -2.76
N GLY A 822 32.84 15.53 -3.05
CA GLY A 822 32.48 16.93 -3.31
C GLY A 822 32.66 17.85 -2.11
N ASP A 823 32.18 17.44 -0.94
CA ASP A 823 32.32 18.24 0.29
C ASP A 823 33.78 18.47 0.65
N LEU A 824 34.61 17.43 0.51
CA LEU A 824 36.05 17.52 0.69
C LEU A 824 36.65 18.64 -0.18
N TYR A 825 36.35 18.64 -1.48
CA TYR A 825 36.89 19.64 -2.40
C TYR A 825 36.26 21.03 -2.20
N GLU A 826 34.97 21.11 -1.89
CA GLU A 826 34.27 22.36 -1.54
C GLU A 826 34.88 22.99 -0.27
N THR A 827 35.05 22.23 0.81
CA THR A 827 35.73 22.70 2.03
C THR A 827 37.16 23.15 1.75
N MET A 828 37.92 22.41 0.93
CA MET A 828 39.28 22.80 0.56
C MET A 828 39.31 24.13 -0.20
N ASN A 829 38.40 24.34 -1.16
CA ASN A 829 38.30 25.58 -1.92
C ASN A 829 37.87 26.76 -1.05
N LEU A 830 36.87 26.56 -0.19
CA LEU A 830 36.42 27.55 0.78
C LEU A 830 37.54 27.95 1.74
N TYR A 831 38.35 26.99 2.21
CA TYR A 831 39.52 27.27 3.05
C TYR A 831 40.55 28.16 2.34
N LEU A 832 40.86 27.86 1.08
CA LEU A 832 41.78 28.67 0.27
C LEU A 832 41.25 30.08 0.08
N ARG A 833 39.94 30.21 -0.22
CA ARG A 833 39.29 31.51 -0.42
C ARG A 833 39.25 32.34 0.85
N GLN A 834 38.85 31.76 1.99
CA GLN A 834 38.93 32.40 3.30
C GLN A 834 40.37 32.84 3.62
N THR A 835 41.36 32.02 3.30
CA THR A 835 42.77 32.36 3.53
C THR A 835 43.22 33.54 2.68
N ILE A 836 42.83 33.61 1.41
CA ILE A 836 43.08 34.77 0.54
C ILE A 836 42.43 36.03 1.11
N GLU A 837 41.16 35.95 1.51
CA GLU A 837 40.42 37.07 2.10
C GLU A 837 41.13 37.62 3.34
N LEU A 838 41.58 36.75 4.24
CA LEU A 838 42.32 37.12 5.44
C LEU A 838 43.70 37.71 5.12
N GLU A 839 44.51 37.06 4.26
CA GLU A 839 45.82 37.56 3.84
C GLU A 839 45.73 38.94 3.21
N ARG A 840 44.76 39.15 2.32
CA ARG A 840 44.53 40.45 1.68
C ARG A 840 43.97 41.48 2.64
N GLY A 841 43.19 41.06 3.63
CA GLY A 841 42.68 41.91 4.70
C GLY A 841 43.76 42.46 5.64
N GLU A 842 44.86 41.71 5.84
CA GLU A 842 46.02 42.22 6.58
C GLU A 842 46.71 43.38 5.85
N GLU A 843 46.68 43.38 4.52
CA GLU A 843 47.22 44.47 3.69
C GLU A 843 46.22 45.64 3.58
N ASP A 844 44.96 45.32 3.29
CA ASP A 844 43.87 46.27 3.06
C ASP A 844 42.52 45.64 3.43
N ASN A 845 41.95 46.08 4.55
CA ASN A 845 40.67 45.58 5.03
C ASN A 845 39.51 45.85 4.05
N GLY A 846 39.61 46.88 3.21
CA GLY A 846 38.65 47.14 2.15
C GLY A 846 38.64 46.04 1.09
N VAL A 847 39.81 45.47 0.76
CA VAL A 847 39.91 44.34 -0.18
C VAL A 847 39.24 43.10 0.41
N ARG A 848 39.45 42.79 1.69
CA ARG A 848 38.78 41.67 2.36
C ARG A 848 37.27 41.82 2.33
N LEU A 849 36.76 42.99 2.70
CA LEU A 849 35.32 43.26 2.69
C LEU A 849 34.72 43.14 1.29
N ALA A 850 35.44 43.58 0.25
CA ALA A 850 35.01 43.45 -1.14
C ALA A 850 34.93 41.97 -1.59
N LEU A 851 35.98 41.19 -1.31
CA LEU A 851 36.02 39.75 -1.64
C LEU A 851 34.96 38.96 -0.86
N TYR A 852 34.78 39.29 0.43
CA TYR A 852 33.74 38.70 1.27
C TYR A 852 32.34 39.02 0.76
N PHE A 853 32.07 40.28 0.40
CA PHE A 853 30.79 40.67 -0.17
C PHE A 853 30.50 39.95 -1.48
N GLU A 854 31.49 39.85 -2.37
CA GLU A 854 31.35 39.09 -3.62
C GLU A 854 31.09 37.60 -3.36
N ARG A 855 31.70 37.01 -2.33
CA ARG A 855 31.44 35.61 -1.93
C ARG A 855 30.03 35.40 -1.40
N MET A 856 29.57 36.29 -0.53
CA MET A 856 28.31 36.14 0.20
C MET A 856 27.10 36.66 -0.57
N ALA A 857 27.29 37.50 -1.59
CA ALA A 857 26.18 38.07 -2.36
C ALA A 857 25.15 37.05 -2.89
N PRO A 858 25.53 35.85 -3.39
CA PRO A 858 24.59 34.85 -3.85
C PRO A 858 23.68 34.27 -2.76
N THR A 859 24.09 34.33 -1.49
CA THR A 859 23.34 33.79 -0.34
C THR A 859 22.42 34.82 0.31
N ILE A 860 22.47 36.09 -0.12
CA ILE A 860 21.63 37.16 0.41
C ILE A 860 20.23 37.03 -0.19
N THR A 861 19.24 36.75 0.66
CA THR A 861 17.83 36.61 0.29
C THR A 861 16.98 37.80 0.72
N SER A 862 17.43 38.52 1.75
CA SER A 862 16.74 39.65 2.34
C SER A 862 17.71 40.73 2.84
N VAL A 863 17.21 41.94 3.10
CA VAL A 863 18.00 43.00 3.72
C VAL A 863 18.42 42.64 5.15
N TYR A 864 17.66 41.77 5.83
CA TYR A 864 18.01 41.30 7.16
C TYR A 864 19.29 40.45 7.17
N ASP A 865 19.60 39.75 6.07
CA ASP A 865 20.85 38.99 5.94
C ASP A 865 22.07 39.93 5.92
N ILE A 866 21.92 41.11 5.28
CA ILE A 866 22.94 42.17 5.29
C ILE A 866 23.09 42.76 6.70
N LEU A 867 21.98 43.03 7.38
CA LEU A 867 22.00 43.61 8.73
C LEU A 867 22.52 42.63 9.79
N GLY A 868 22.35 41.33 9.57
CA GLY A 868 22.78 40.27 10.46
C GLY A 868 24.28 39.96 10.39
N ASP A 869 24.94 40.31 9.27
CA ASP A 869 26.36 40.10 9.06
C ASP A 869 27.14 41.42 9.17
N THR A 870 28.14 41.46 10.04
CA THR A 870 28.90 42.69 10.33
C THR A 870 29.75 43.16 9.16
N ALA A 871 30.29 42.25 8.34
CA ALA A 871 31.08 42.59 7.17
C ALA A 871 30.19 43.08 6.02
N LEU A 872 29.05 42.43 5.79
CA LEU A 872 28.05 42.90 4.82
C LEU A 872 27.51 44.27 5.22
N TYR A 873 27.10 44.44 6.48
CA TYR A 873 26.60 45.72 6.99
C TYR A 873 27.60 46.86 6.75
N GLU A 874 28.89 46.63 7.03
CA GLU A 874 29.94 47.64 6.83
C GLU A 874 30.12 48.00 5.35
N VAL A 875 30.08 47.01 4.45
CA VAL A 875 30.13 47.24 3.00
C VAL A 875 28.98 48.15 2.56
N PHE A 876 27.76 47.85 3.00
CA PHE A 876 26.57 48.60 2.64
C PHE A 876 26.55 50.02 3.22
N LYS A 877 26.92 50.16 4.49
CA LYS A 877 27.09 51.46 5.13
C LYS A 877 28.09 52.33 4.36
N THR A 878 29.20 51.75 3.90
CA THR A 878 30.22 52.43 3.10
C THR A 878 29.70 52.84 1.71
N ILE A 879 29.06 51.91 0.97
CA ILE A 879 28.50 52.16 -0.38
C ILE A 879 27.55 53.37 -0.39
N PHE A 880 26.72 53.47 0.64
CA PHE A 880 25.68 54.50 0.77
C PHE A 880 26.09 55.69 1.65
N SER A 881 27.32 55.69 2.17
CA SER A 881 27.85 56.72 3.09
C SER A 881 26.91 56.98 4.27
N LEU A 882 26.41 55.91 4.87
CA LEU A 882 25.50 56.00 6.01
C LEU A 882 26.30 56.28 7.29
N PRO A 883 25.84 57.20 8.15
CA PRO A 883 26.57 57.59 9.35
C PRO A 883 26.44 56.53 10.47
N ASP A 884 27.41 56.47 11.38
CA ASP A 884 27.47 55.47 12.46
C ASP A 884 26.21 55.42 13.36
N GLU A 885 25.51 56.55 13.50
CA GLU A 885 24.33 56.68 14.37
C GLU A 885 23.13 55.84 13.93
N ILE A 886 23.09 55.35 12.68
CA ILE A 886 22.00 54.50 12.19
C ILE A 886 21.93 53.16 12.92
N SER A 887 23.04 52.69 13.50
CA SER A 887 23.11 51.44 14.26
C SER A 887 22.28 51.47 15.54
N GLY A 888 21.90 52.67 16.01
CA GLY A 888 20.99 52.87 17.13
C GLY A 888 19.49 52.80 16.76
N MET A 889 19.14 52.68 15.47
CA MET A 889 17.76 52.54 14.99
C MET A 889 17.25 51.09 15.17
N SER A 890 15.94 50.88 15.20
CA SER A 890 15.38 49.52 15.16
C SER A 890 15.79 48.80 13.87
N VAL A 891 15.97 47.48 13.93
CA VAL A 891 16.37 46.67 12.77
C VAL A 891 15.44 46.90 11.58
N ASP A 892 14.12 46.95 11.80
CA ASP A 892 13.14 47.23 10.75
C ASP A 892 13.32 48.62 10.10
N SER A 893 13.73 49.63 10.88
CA SER A 893 13.98 50.97 10.33
C SER A 893 15.30 51.03 9.55
N GLN A 894 16.29 50.23 9.96
CA GLN A 894 17.53 50.07 9.20
C GLN A 894 17.25 49.34 7.88
N ALA A 895 16.42 48.28 7.91
CA ALA A 895 16.01 47.53 6.74
C ALA A 895 15.28 48.43 5.72
N ALA A 896 14.26 49.17 6.16
CA ALA A 896 13.53 50.10 5.30
C ALA A 896 14.42 51.20 4.67
N LEU A 897 15.47 51.63 5.37
CA LEU A 897 16.43 52.60 4.83
C LEU A 897 17.29 51.99 3.72
N LEU A 898 17.70 50.73 3.87
CA LEU A 898 18.49 50.00 2.88
C LEU A 898 17.64 49.66 1.64
N GLU A 899 16.39 49.22 1.83
CA GLU A 899 15.43 48.94 0.75
C GLU A 899 15.15 50.17 -0.14
N ASP A 900 15.13 51.38 0.44
CA ASP A 900 14.96 52.63 -0.33
C ASP A 900 16.20 53.00 -1.17
N ARG A 901 17.36 52.43 -0.84
CA ARG A 901 18.67 52.80 -1.44
C ARG A 901 19.19 51.81 -2.46
N MET A 902 18.71 50.56 -2.43
CA MET A 902 19.14 49.51 -3.35
C MET A 902 17.99 48.56 -3.66
N ASP A 903 17.87 48.19 -4.94
CA ASP A 903 17.07 47.04 -5.33
C ASP A 903 17.87 45.76 -5.02
N MET A 904 17.33 44.91 -4.16
CA MET A 904 17.98 43.66 -3.78
C MET A 904 18.16 42.71 -4.97
N ALA A 905 17.29 42.81 -5.99
CA ALA A 905 17.44 42.06 -7.23
C ALA A 905 18.72 42.41 -8.00
N ASP A 906 19.35 43.55 -7.73
CA ASP A 906 20.63 43.91 -8.34
C ASP A 906 21.79 43.03 -7.86
N LEU A 907 21.68 42.37 -6.69
CA LEU A 907 22.68 41.43 -6.20
C LEU A 907 22.68 40.11 -6.98
N ALA A 908 21.58 39.80 -7.68
CA ALA A 908 21.47 38.62 -8.52
C ALA A 908 22.20 38.77 -9.88
N ASP A 909 22.43 40.01 -10.32
CA ASP A 909 23.04 40.34 -11.61
C ASP A 909 24.56 40.51 -11.45
N PRO A 910 25.39 39.62 -12.04
CA PRO A 910 26.84 39.66 -11.87
C PRO A 910 27.49 41.00 -12.27
N GLU A 911 26.97 41.66 -13.30
CA GLU A 911 27.51 42.95 -13.77
C GLU A 911 27.12 44.09 -12.83
N LYS A 912 25.93 44.05 -12.23
CA LYS A 912 25.53 45.03 -11.21
C LYS A 912 26.24 44.81 -9.89
N LEU A 913 26.41 43.56 -9.46
CA LEU A 913 27.19 43.20 -8.29
C LEU A 913 28.63 43.72 -8.42
N LYS A 914 29.28 43.49 -9.57
CA LYS A 914 30.62 44.02 -9.86
C LYS A 914 30.71 45.53 -9.74
N LYS A 915 29.71 46.26 -10.24
CA LYS A 915 29.63 47.73 -10.09
C LYS A 915 29.42 48.17 -8.64
N LEU A 916 28.66 47.41 -7.85
CA LEU A 916 28.48 47.66 -6.42
C LEU A 916 29.81 47.46 -5.67
N VAL A 917 30.56 46.41 -5.97
CA VAL A 917 31.89 46.18 -5.39
C VAL A 917 32.88 47.29 -5.81
N GLU A 918 32.86 47.70 -7.08
CA GLU A 918 33.65 48.85 -7.55
C GLU A 918 33.31 50.12 -6.77
N ARG A 919 32.02 50.42 -6.62
CA ARG A 919 31.56 51.57 -5.85
C ARG A 919 32.00 51.47 -4.38
N PHE A 920 31.84 50.31 -3.75
CA PHE A 920 32.28 50.06 -2.38
C PHE A 920 33.76 50.40 -2.21
N THR A 921 34.63 49.81 -3.03
CA THR A 921 36.09 50.02 -2.92
C THR A 921 36.50 51.48 -3.10
N ILE A 922 35.83 52.23 -3.97
CA ILE A 922 36.05 53.68 -4.15
C ILE A 922 35.61 54.47 -2.91
N MET A 923 34.43 54.17 -2.36
CA MET A 923 33.91 54.87 -1.17
C MET A 923 34.74 54.55 0.08
N TYR A 924 35.21 53.31 0.19
CA TYR A 924 36.10 52.88 1.26
C TYR A 924 37.42 53.65 1.24
N ASP A 925 38.05 53.81 0.07
CA ASP A 925 39.26 54.64 -0.12
C ASP A 925 39.01 56.11 0.28
N LEU A 926 37.85 56.66 -0.07
CA LEU A 926 37.49 58.04 0.27
C LEU A 926 37.34 58.26 1.77
N GLU A 927 36.72 57.32 2.48
CA GLU A 927 36.49 57.40 3.93
C GLU A 927 37.77 57.15 4.74
N ASN A 928 38.63 56.23 4.27
CA ASN A 928 39.82 55.79 5.00
C ASN A 928 41.13 56.49 4.56
N SER A 929 41.10 57.35 3.54
CA SER A 929 42.30 58.10 3.12
C SER A 929 42.62 59.26 4.09
N SER A 930 43.83 59.22 4.66
CA SER A 930 44.34 60.16 5.67
C SER A 930 44.69 61.57 5.16
N SER A 931 44.17 61.96 3.99
CA SER A 931 44.32 63.29 3.40
C SER A 931 42.96 63.84 2.98
N SER A 932 42.20 64.39 3.93
CA SER A 932 40.98 65.13 3.61
C SER A 932 41.29 66.38 2.80
N PRO A 933 40.56 66.63 1.71
CA PRO A 933 39.95 67.92 1.50
C PRO A 933 38.44 67.77 1.69
N THR A 934 37.84 68.70 2.43
CA THR A 934 36.38 68.76 2.52
C THR A 934 35.79 69.00 1.14
N ALA A 935 34.57 68.52 0.87
CA ALA A 935 33.86 68.74 -0.40
C ALA A 935 33.79 70.22 -0.84
N ALA A 936 33.98 71.17 0.10
CA ALA A 936 34.06 72.60 -0.16
C ALA A 936 35.37 73.05 -0.85
N GLU A 937 36.49 72.36 -0.65
CA GLU A 937 37.79 72.67 -1.28
C GLU A 937 37.89 72.16 -2.73
N VAL A 938 37.13 71.12 -3.08
CA VAL A 938 37.06 70.59 -4.46
C VAL A 938 36.21 71.48 -5.38
N ILE A 939 35.21 72.18 -4.84
CA ILE A 939 34.25 72.99 -5.61
C ILE A 939 34.73 74.44 -5.84
N LEU A 940 35.50 75.01 -4.90
CA LEU A 940 35.96 76.41 -5.00
C LEU A 940 37.46 76.44 -5.33
N GLY A 941 37.76 76.37 -6.63
CA GLY A 941 39.11 76.35 -7.19
C GLY A 941 40.11 77.28 -6.49
N GLY A 942 41.05 76.68 -5.76
CA GLY A 942 42.17 77.34 -5.11
C GLY A 942 43.42 76.48 -5.24
N SER A 943 44.36 76.94 -6.05
CA SER A 943 45.61 76.29 -6.42
C SER A 943 46.53 75.92 -5.24
N SER A 944 46.73 74.63 -4.97
CA SER A 944 48.04 74.07 -4.56
C SER A 944 48.08 72.53 -4.54
N SER A 945 48.86 71.99 -5.50
CA SER A 945 49.59 70.70 -5.54
C SER A 945 49.37 69.60 -4.47
N ALA A 946 48.22 68.92 -4.50
CA ALA A 946 48.12 67.52 -4.08
C ALA A 946 47.37 66.75 -5.19
N GLY A 947 48.05 65.78 -5.80
CA GLY A 947 47.61 65.14 -7.05
C GLY A 947 46.41 64.22 -6.87
N ILE A 948 45.29 64.57 -7.48
CA ILE A 948 44.24 63.61 -7.87
C ILE A 948 44.84 62.78 -9.02
N SER A 949 44.88 61.44 -8.89
CA SER A 949 45.39 60.59 -9.96
C SER A 949 44.46 60.67 -11.19
N PHE A 950 45.04 60.63 -12.39
CA PHE A 950 44.28 60.65 -13.64
C PHE A 950 43.26 59.50 -13.69
N ASP A 951 43.60 58.35 -13.09
CA ASP A 951 42.72 57.18 -13.01
C ASP A 951 41.52 57.40 -12.09
N MET A 952 41.66 58.15 -11.00
CA MET A 952 40.52 58.52 -10.13
C MET A 952 39.57 59.52 -10.82
N LEU A 953 40.12 60.42 -11.66
CA LEU A 953 39.31 61.29 -12.51
C LEU A 953 38.60 60.52 -13.64
N LEU A 954 39.23 59.46 -14.15
CA LEU A 954 38.65 58.61 -15.18
C LEU A 954 37.51 57.75 -14.62
N SER A 955 37.69 57.14 -13.44
CA SER A 955 36.62 56.37 -12.76
C SER A 955 35.44 57.26 -12.35
N LEU A 956 35.70 58.45 -11.80
CA LEU A 956 34.66 59.44 -11.48
C LEU A 956 33.89 59.92 -12.73
N SER A 957 34.52 59.95 -13.91
CA SER A 957 33.85 60.34 -15.16
C SER A 957 32.95 59.23 -15.75
N GLN A 958 33.18 57.98 -15.36
CA GLN A 958 32.41 56.81 -15.81
C GLN A 958 31.22 56.50 -14.89
N LEU A 959 31.24 56.96 -13.64
CA LEU A 959 30.15 56.86 -12.66
C LEU A 959 28.90 57.70 -13.01
N GLY A 960 28.96 58.53 -14.05
CA GLY A 960 27.87 59.38 -14.52
C GLY A 960 27.23 58.92 -15.83
N ARG A 961 26.85 57.63 -15.96
CA ARG A 961 25.89 57.14 -16.97
C ARG A 961 25.15 55.90 -16.53
#